data_AF-A0A850XK68-F1
#
_entry.id   AF-A0A850XK68-F1
#
_cell.length_a   1.000
_cell.length_b   1.000
_cell.length_c   1.000
_cell.angle_alpha   90.00
_cell.angle_beta   90.00
_cell.angle_gamma   90.00
#
_symmetry.space_group_name_H-M   'P 1'
#
loop_
_entity.id
_entity.type
_entity.pdbx_description
1 polymer ?
#
loop_
_entity_poly.entity_id
_entity_poly.type
_entity_poly.pdbx_seq_one_letter_code
_entity_poly.pdbx_strand_id
1 'polypeptide(L)'
;PCRAYMSVKELKEALQLNSTHFLNVYFASSVREELAGAATWPWDKEALSHLGGVVLNPAYYGIHGHTNTMIHEVGHVLGLYHVFKGVSERESCDDPCRETTPSMETGDLCADTAPTPKSKLCRDPDPTNDTCGQTHFTGTPFNNYMSYTDDDCTNTFTPNQVARMHCYLDLVYPRWGHGKKPTPIPIPPMVTGQTKESLSIYWLPPISGVIHEREQDKLCDNCAEDGTFYQYVHEASSPRVCDSSGYWTPEEAEGPPDVDQPCEPSLQAWSPELHLYHMNMTVPCPQPDGCILELRFLHPVYPDSLTLWTTYLSTGSPKALADIEVLIEQGESIHLGPLDTFCDIPFTVKLNIPKKVSGVKIYTFDERMEIDTALLTSMPHSSLCSSCKLIRYRVLRDPPFANGSPAAPAQTRRQFVDTEVTPGQVYRYQVQAVSGTALGEASPLLVHVHGAPYCGDGKVTMSLEEECDDGNLMDGDGCSRRCKKEKGFNCLGEPSLCYVHDGDGVCEPFEKTSSVLDCGPHTPDGYVDLWAVKAYSSHQDAKSCPASLVTGEPVVKACKSHLHDVPKDLSLAAWFPCSPSQDNVQDPDEEKVPLGEEGVWLKVCFERAVVPTALLVFLASDGTVPSNKRKPRVTVQLSNVDGLNHSLGTYELSCQQYPLVINVTHSQEDPSRWAASALLNFSSSLVGVAAVALRTSAQPGSSDPSTCLLQHEEGHGHQRYSCVYGACVESGSCIRPLLAHAATLNCTSDDPRYMVCTVACEKGFVLRSSNGKSLGPKQ
;
A
#
# COMPACT_ATOMS: atom_id res chain seq x y z
N PRO A 1 0.12 -34.88 28.32
CA PRO A 1 -0.57 -34.65 29.62
C PRO A 1 0.26 -33.90 30.69
N CYS A 2 1.57 -33.67 30.51
CA CYS A 2 2.34 -32.76 31.38
C CYS A 2 3.18 -31.82 30.51
N ARG A 3 2.58 -30.74 29.99
CA ARG A 3 3.32 -29.69 29.28
C ARG A 3 3.94 -28.76 30.33
N ALA A 4 5.25 -28.51 30.24
CA ALA A 4 5.99 -27.66 31.20
C ALA A 4 5.97 -26.16 30.82
N TYR A 5 5.21 -25.80 29.78
CA TYR A 5 5.16 -24.47 29.20
C TYR A 5 3.74 -24.21 28.69
N MET A 6 3.35 -22.94 28.74
CA MET A 6 2.04 -22.40 28.36
C MET A 6 2.27 -21.15 27.53
N SER A 7 1.45 -20.92 26.50
CA SER A 7 1.52 -19.69 25.70
C SER A 7 0.95 -18.49 26.47
N VAL A 8 1.32 -17.27 26.08
CA VAL A 8 0.73 -16.05 26.67
C VAL A 8 -0.78 -16.01 26.46
N LYS A 9 -1.26 -16.43 25.28
CA LYS A 9 -2.70 -16.52 24.96
C LYS A 9 -3.40 -17.50 25.91
N GLU A 10 -2.90 -18.73 26.05
CA GLU A 10 -3.44 -19.74 26.97
C GLU A 10 -3.49 -19.24 28.43
N LEU A 11 -2.46 -18.50 28.88
CA LEU A 11 -2.43 -17.91 30.22
C LEU A 11 -3.54 -16.87 30.41
N LYS A 12 -3.70 -15.96 29.45
CA LYS A 12 -4.72 -14.90 29.51
C LYS A 12 -6.13 -15.49 29.42
N GLU A 13 -6.35 -16.47 28.54
CA GLU A 13 -7.60 -17.23 28.40
C GLU A 13 -7.99 -17.98 29.68
N ALA A 14 -7.02 -18.53 30.41
CA ALA A 14 -7.28 -19.21 31.67
C ALA A 14 -7.68 -18.25 32.81
N LEU A 15 -7.15 -17.02 32.79
CA LEU A 15 -7.37 -16.04 33.86
C LEU A 15 -8.59 -15.14 33.63
N GLN A 16 -8.98 -14.90 32.37
CA GLN A 16 -10.17 -14.10 32.00
C GLN A 16 -10.24 -12.73 32.73
N LEU A 17 -9.10 -12.05 32.85
CA LEU A 17 -9.06 -10.75 33.53
C LEU A 17 -9.71 -9.66 32.68
N ASN A 18 -10.38 -8.71 33.35
CA ASN A 18 -11.14 -7.67 32.68
C ASN A 18 -10.24 -6.50 32.25
N SER A 19 -9.78 -6.48 31.00
CA SER A 19 -8.95 -5.38 30.45
C SER A 19 -9.74 -4.12 30.11
N THR A 20 -11.07 -4.22 30.07
CA THR A 20 -11.95 -3.08 29.76
C THR A 20 -11.90 -2.01 30.86
N HIS A 21 -11.73 -2.40 32.12
CA HIS A 21 -11.72 -1.47 33.26
C HIS A 21 -10.33 -1.29 33.89
N PHE A 22 -9.41 -2.21 33.61
CA PHE A 22 -8.11 -2.26 34.27
C PHE A 22 -7.02 -2.55 33.25
N LEU A 23 -5.83 -2.01 33.48
CA LEU A 23 -4.63 -2.50 32.83
C LEU A 23 -4.18 -3.79 33.53
N ASN A 24 -4.25 -4.91 32.81
CA ASN A 24 -3.74 -6.19 33.31
C ASN A 24 -2.24 -6.29 33.05
N VAL A 25 -1.47 -6.60 34.10
CA VAL A 25 -0.02 -6.82 34.03
C VAL A 25 0.28 -8.24 34.51
N TYR A 26 0.84 -9.05 33.62
CA TYR A 26 1.16 -10.45 33.85
C TYR A 26 2.66 -10.62 34.05
N PHE A 27 3.06 -11.41 35.05
CA PHE A 27 4.45 -11.70 35.34
C PHE A 27 4.75 -13.16 34.97
N ALA A 28 5.53 -13.37 33.92
CA ALA A 28 5.80 -14.71 33.38
C ALA A 28 7.28 -14.87 32.95
N SER A 29 7.87 -16.02 33.26
CA SER A 29 9.24 -16.35 32.83
C SER A 29 9.23 -16.95 31.42
N SER A 30 9.96 -16.36 30.48
CA SER A 30 10.09 -16.87 29.12
C SER A 30 11.12 -18.02 29.03
N VAL A 31 10.89 -18.98 28.12
CA VAL A 31 11.76 -20.16 27.92
C VAL A 31 12.73 -19.99 26.74
N ARG A 32 12.55 -18.95 25.91
CA ARG A 32 13.44 -18.58 24.79
C ARG A 32 13.65 -17.07 24.75
N GLU A 33 14.93 -16.68 24.66
CA GLU A 33 15.51 -15.33 24.49
C GLU A 33 15.09 -14.20 25.44
N GLU A 34 15.94 -13.17 25.49
CA GLU A 34 16.02 -12.00 26.39
C GLU A 34 14.83 -11.03 26.29
N LEU A 35 13.59 -11.54 26.26
CA LEU A 35 12.41 -10.68 26.27
C LEU A 35 12.19 -10.12 27.68
N ALA A 36 12.30 -8.79 27.82
CA ALA A 36 12.06 -8.08 29.08
C ALA A 36 10.55 -7.86 29.32
N GLY A 37 9.79 -7.58 28.26
CA GLY A 37 8.36 -7.38 28.29
C GLY A 37 7.73 -7.44 26.89
N ALA A 38 6.40 -7.45 26.87
CA ALA A 38 5.59 -7.26 25.67
C ALA A 38 4.24 -6.63 26.04
N ALA A 39 3.71 -5.78 25.16
CA ALA A 39 2.44 -5.09 25.33
C ALA A 39 1.50 -5.37 24.16
N THR A 40 0.19 -5.34 24.44
CA THR A 40 -0.87 -5.26 23.42
C THR A 40 -1.06 -3.79 23.03
N TRP A 41 -1.09 -3.49 21.74
CA TRP A 41 -1.29 -2.14 21.23
C TRP A 41 -2.76 -1.71 21.34
N PRO A 42 -3.06 -0.40 21.38
CA PRO A 42 -4.44 0.08 21.52
C PRO A 42 -5.31 -0.15 20.28
N TRP A 43 -4.71 -0.37 19.11
CA TRP A 43 -5.44 -0.70 17.87
C TRP A 43 -5.60 -2.21 17.66
N ASP A 44 -4.99 -3.05 18.50
CA ASP A 44 -5.22 -4.51 18.43
C ASP A 44 -6.67 -4.82 18.86
N LYS A 45 -7.37 -5.72 18.13
CA LYS A 45 -8.72 -6.22 18.49
C LYS A 45 -8.80 -6.66 19.96
N GLU A 46 -7.70 -7.21 20.46
CA GLU A 46 -7.57 -7.74 21.81
C GLU A 46 -7.31 -6.73 22.92
N ALA A 47 -7.08 -5.45 22.60
CA ALA A 47 -6.70 -4.42 23.56
C ALA A 47 -7.68 -4.32 24.76
N LEU A 48 -8.98 -4.45 24.49
CA LEU A 48 -10.04 -4.38 25.49
C LEU A 48 -10.59 -5.74 25.93
N SER A 49 -10.18 -6.81 25.26
CA SER A 49 -10.54 -8.18 25.60
C SER A 49 -9.68 -8.68 26.76
N HIS A 50 -9.98 -9.88 27.27
CA HIS A 50 -9.16 -10.52 28.30
C HIS A 50 -7.73 -10.85 27.84
N LEU A 51 -7.46 -10.78 26.53
CA LEU A 51 -6.14 -10.97 25.92
C LEU A 51 -5.28 -9.70 25.92
N GLY A 52 -5.82 -8.53 26.28
CA GLY A 52 -5.09 -7.26 26.37
C GLY A 52 -4.08 -7.15 27.51
N GLY A 53 -3.38 -6.02 27.59
CA GLY A 53 -2.45 -5.67 28.68
C GLY A 53 -0.98 -6.01 28.43
N VAL A 54 -0.18 -6.06 29.50
CA VAL A 54 1.29 -6.19 29.44
C VAL A 54 1.75 -7.50 30.05
N VAL A 55 2.75 -8.13 29.45
CA VAL A 55 3.48 -9.27 30.03
C VAL A 55 4.91 -8.83 30.33
N LEU A 56 5.37 -9.00 31.57
CA LEU A 56 6.72 -8.66 32.00
C LEU A 56 7.46 -9.90 32.47
N ASN A 57 8.75 -9.96 32.15
CA ASN A 57 9.65 -10.95 32.69
C ASN A 57 10.06 -10.52 34.12
N PRO A 58 9.80 -11.35 35.17
CA PRO A 58 10.17 -11.02 36.53
C PRO A 58 11.66 -10.76 36.75
N ALA A 59 12.52 -11.28 35.86
CA ALA A 59 13.96 -11.02 35.92
C ALA A 59 14.35 -9.58 35.50
N TYR A 60 13.45 -8.85 34.84
CA TYR A 60 13.67 -7.50 34.30
C TYR A 60 12.67 -6.48 34.85
N TYR A 61 12.09 -6.75 36.03
CA TYR A 61 11.15 -5.86 36.70
C TYR A 61 11.36 -5.83 38.21
N GLY A 62 11.32 -4.63 38.80
CA GLY A 62 11.33 -4.45 40.26
C GLY A 62 12.69 -4.73 40.92
N ILE A 63 13.76 -4.84 40.14
CA ILE A 63 15.14 -4.99 40.60
C ILE A 63 15.96 -3.75 40.21
N HIS A 64 17.08 -3.52 40.90
CA HIS A 64 17.93 -2.35 40.66
C HIS A 64 18.42 -2.32 39.21
N GLY A 65 18.16 -1.22 38.50
CA GLY A 65 18.51 -1.05 37.08
C GLY A 65 17.49 -1.63 36.08
N HIS A 66 16.34 -2.16 36.55
CA HIS A 66 15.27 -2.71 35.70
C HIS A 66 13.87 -2.38 36.25
N THR A 67 13.58 -1.09 36.42
CA THR A 67 12.30 -0.48 36.78
C THR A 67 11.59 0.16 35.59
N ASN A 68 12.31 0.61 34.56
CA ASN A 68 11.74 1.36 33.43
C ASN A 68 11.11 0.45 32.37
N THR A 69 11.36 -0.87 32.40
CA THR A 69 10.70 -1.85 31.52
C THR A 69 9.17 -1.71 31.56
N MET A 70 8.56 -1.57 32.74
CA MET A 70 7.11 -1.40 32.82
C MET A 70 6.66 -0.06 32.22
N ILE A 71 7.44 1.01 32.41
CA ILE A 71 7.13 2.32 31.84
C ILE A 71 7.13 2.26 30.30
N HIS A 72 8.11 1.56 29.74
CA HIS A 72 8.24 1.29 28.31
C HIS A 72 7.02 0.53 27.75
N GLU A 73 6.69 -0.62 28.34
CA GLU A 73 5.56 -1.43 27.87
C GLU A 73 4.22 -0.72 28.04
N VAL A 74 4.04 0.06 29.11
CA VAL A 74 2.82 0.89 29.27
C VAL A 74 2.77 1.99 28.21
N GLY A 75 3.92 2.53 27.79
CA GLY A 75 3.99 3.44 26.64
C GLY A 75 3.41 2.81 25.37
N HIS A 76 3.73 1.54 25.08
CA HIS A 76 3.15 0.80 23.95
C HIS A 76 1.64 0.61 24.08
N VAL A 77 1.15 0.20 25.26
CA VAL A 77 -0.29 0.10 25.52
C VAL A 77 -1.01 1.42 25.24
N LEU A 78 -0.36 2.55 25.51
CA LEU A 78 -0.89 3.89 25.26
C LEU A 78 -0.53 4.44 23.86
N GLY A 79 -0.07 3.60 22.93
CA GLY A 79 0.09 3.92 21.51
C GLY A 79 1.39 4.62 21.12
N LEU A 80 2.45 4.46 21.92
CA LEU A 80 3.79 4.96 21.60
C LEU A 80 4.64 3.92 20.88
N TYR A 81 5.17 4.25 19.71
CA TYR A 81 6.19 3.45 19.06
C TYR A 81 7.56 3.61 19.74
N HIS A 82 8.48 2.70 19.43
CA HIS A 82 9.89 2.93 19.71
C HIS A 82 10.38 4.18 18.98
N VAL A 83 11.27 4.94 19.61
CA VAL A 83 11.86 6.16 19.02
C VAL A 83 12.72 5.91 17.75
N PHE A 84 13.01 4.64 17.44
CA PHE A 84 13.76 4.22 16.26
C PHE A 84 12.88 3.58 15.16
N LYS A 85 11.55 3.73 15.29
CA LYS A 85 10.57 3.40 14.24
C LYS A 85 10.83 4.25 12.99
N GLY A 86 10.73 3.65 11.81
CA GLY A 86 11.02 4.34 10.54
C GLY A 86 12.51 4.54 10.22
N VAL A 87 13.43 4.20 11.13
CA VAL A 87 14.88 4.17 10.86
C VAL A 87 15.43 2.75 10.96
N SER A 88 15.31 2.11 12.12
CA SER A 88 15.74 0.71 12.32
C SER A 88 14.58 -0.27 12.29
N GLU A 89 13.39 0.15 12.71
CA GLU A 89 12.17 -0.65 12.58
C GLU A 89 11.38 -0.20 11.34
N ARG A 90 11.85 -0.66 10.18
CA ARG A 90 11.28 -0.44 8.85
C ARG A 90 11.49 -1.68 7.99
N GLU A 91 10.72 -1.84 6.92
CA GLU A 91 10.85 -3.01 6.04
C GLU A 91 11.94 -2.85 4.97
N SER A 92 12.12 -1.64 4.44
CA SER A 92 13.08 -1.36 3.37
C SER A 92 13.52 0.12 3.38
N CYS A 93 14.51 0.48 2.56
CA CYS A 93 15.01 1.87 2.49
C CYS A 93 14.08 2.80 1.70
N ASP A 94 13.17 2.21 0.95
CA ASP A 94 12.17 2.87 0.10
C ASP A 94 10.79 2.89 0.78
N ASP A 95 10.73 2.46 2.05
CA ASP A 95 9.55 2.49 2.88
C ASP A 95 9.02 3.94 3.00
N PRO A 96 7.75 4.21 2.61
CA PRO A 96 7.18 5.56 2.68
C PRO A 96 7.09 6.08 4.12
N CYS A 97 7.07 5.18 5.11
CA CYS A 97 7.05 5.51 6.54
C CYS A 97 8.46 5.78 7.10
N ARG A 98 9.50 5.80 6.24
CA ARG A 98 10.86 6.11 6.63
C ARG A 98 10.95 7.50 7.22
N GLU A 99 11.57 7.59 8.39
CA GLU A 99 11.82 8.86 9.05
C GLU A 99 13.23 9.36 8.74
N THR A 100 13.33 10.55 8.14
CA THR A 100 14.60 11.26 7.92
C THR A 100 14.67 12.56 8.71
N THR A 101 13.51 13.09 9.09
CA THR A 101 13.32 14.26 9.93
C THR A 101 12.15 13.99 10.88
N PRO A 102 12.15 14.55 12.11
CA PRO A 102 11.04 14.42 13.05
C PRO A 102 9.70 14.73 12.39
N SER A 103 8.72 13.83 12.52
CA SER A 103 7.43 13.98 11.83
C SER A 103 6.26 13.48 12.69
N MET A 104 5.07 14.01 12.43
CA MET A 104 3.81 13.44 12.95
C MET A 104 3.22 12.37 12.01
N GLU A 105 3.81 12.18 10.83
CA GLU A 105 3.28 11.33 9.74
C GLU A 105 4.17 10.13 9.44
N THR A 106 5.47 10.20 9.76
CA THR A 106 6.44 9.12 9.54
C THR A 106 7.19 8.79 10.83
N GLY A 107 7.85 7.63 10.90
CA GLY A 107 8.62 7.22 12.07
C GLY A 107 7.80 6.82 13.29
N ASP A 108 8.18 7.34 14.45
CA ASP A 108 7.45 7.13 15.71
C ASP A 108 6.22 8.05 15.86
N LEU A 109 5.96 8.89 14.84
CA LEU A 109 4.85 9.82 14.73
C LEU A 109 4.84 10.89 15.83
N CYS A 110 6.03 11.30 16.29
CA CYS A 110 6.24 12.40 17.20
C CYS A 110 7.24 13.42 16.61
N ALA A 111 6.76 14.60 16.17
CA ALA A 111 7.65 15.62 15.60
C ALA A 111 8.64 16.28 16.60
N ASP A 112 8.63 15.87 17.88
CA ASP A 112 9.53 16.34 18.93
C ASP A 112 10.54 15.27 19.40
N THR A 113 10.56 14.11 18.75
CA THR A 113 11.59 13.07 18.90
C THR A 113 12.46 13.05 17.63
N ALA A 114 13.77 13.00 17.79
CA ALA A 114 14.68 12.95 16.65
C ALA A 114 14.81 11.52 16.10
N PRO A 115 14.85 11.32 14.77
CA PRO A 115 15.05 10.00 14.18
C PRO A 115 16.38 9.41 14.67
N THR A 116 16.37 8.13 15.05
CA THR A 116 17.56 7.46 15.55
C THR A 116 17.57 5.99 15.15
N PRO A 117 18.75 5.39 14.86
CA PRO A 117 18.84 3.95 14.80
C PRO A 117 18.70 3.33 16.19
N LYS A 118 18.37 2.03 16.21
CA LYS A 118 18.30 1.22 17.41
C LYS A 118 19.65 1.19 18.11
N SER A 119 19.68 1.61 19.37
CA SER A 119 20.90 1.70 20.20
C SER A 119 20.58 1.41 21.66
N LYS A 120 21.52 0.79 22.37
CA LYS A 120 21.49 0.63 23.83
C LYS A 120 22.41 1.62 24.56
N LEU A 121 23.12 2.48 23.83
CA LEU A 121 24.10 3.41 24.39
C LEU A 121 23.42 4.68 24.90
N CYS A 122 23.80 5.15 26.10
CA CYS A 122 23.35 6.43 26.66
C CYS A 122 24.07 7.64 26.04
N ARG A 123 24.04 7.72 24.70
CA ARG A 123 24.62 8.80 23.87
C ARG A 123 24.14 8.63 22.43
N ASP A 124 24.36 9.64 21.61
CA ASP A 124 24.13 9.55 20.17
C ASP A 124 24.85 8.32 19.57
N PRO A 125 24.18 7.55 18.69
CA PRO A 125 24.72 6.32 18.14
C PRO A 125 25.89 6.57 17.19
N ASP A 126 26.87 5.67 17.21
CA ASP A 126 27.99 5.71 16.28
C ASP A 126 27.51 5.47 14.82
N PRO A 127 28.25 5.93 13.80
CA PRO A 127 27.85 5.75 12.40
C PRO A 127 27.66 4.28 12.03
N THR A 128 26.47 3.93 11.50
CA THR A 128 26.12 2.57 11.06
C THR A 128 25.82 2.55 9.56
N ASN A 129 26.04 1.40 8.92
CA ASN A 129 25.84 1.23 7.47
C ASN A 129 24.38 0.88 7.09
N ASP A 130 23.49 0.62 8.05
CA ASP A 130 22.14 0.06 7.83
C ASP A 130 21.00 1.10 7.95
N THR A 131 21.29 2.36 7.64
CA THR A 131 20.40 3.52 7.86
C THR A 131 20.11 4.29 6.56
N CYS A 132 20.13 3.59 5.42
CA CYS A 132 19.71 4.12 4.11
C CYS A 132 20.39 5.43 3.69
N GLY A 133 21.71 5.50 3.89
CA GLY A 133 22.53 6.63 3.46
C GLY A 133 22.73 7.74 4.50
N GLN A 134 21.99 7.75 5.61
CA GLN A 134 22.21 8.71 6.70
C GLN A 134 23.14 8.12 7.76
N THR A 135 24.39 8.56 7.78
CA THR A 135 25.44 7.98 8.64
C THR A 135 25.60 8.68 9.99
N HIS A 136 24.98 9.85 10.17
CA HIS A 136 25.12 10.65 11.39
C HIS A 136 23.76 11.04 11.95
N PHE A 137 23.54 10.70 13.21
CA PHE A 137 22.38 11.07 14.01
C PHE A 137 22.86 11.82 15.24
N THR A 138 22.33 13.01 15.47
CA THR A 138 22.75 13.89 16.56
C THR A 138 21.54 14.38 17.34
N GLY A 139 21.66 14.45 18.67
CA GLY A 139 20.55 14.83 19.53
C GLY A 139 19.45 13.78 19.54
N THR A 140 19.82 12.50 19.52
CA THR A 140 18.85 11.41 19.49
C THR A 140 18.14 11.27 20.85
N PRO A 141 16.89 10.77 20.88
CA PRO A 141 16.11 10.63 22.10
C PRO A 141 16.55 9.40 22.93
N PHE A 142 17.85 9.22 23.15
CA PHE A 142 18.39 8.06 23.88
C PHE A 142 17.98 8.03 25.35
N ASN A 143 17.63 9.17 25.97
CA ASN A 143 17.11 9.24 27.34
C ASN A 143 15.58 9.07 27.43
N ASN A 144 14.92 8.77 26.31
CA ASN A 144 13.48 8.56 26.25
C ASN A 144 13.10 7.16 26.74
N TYR A 145 11.97 7.01 27.44
CA TYR A 145 11.53 5.69 27.90
C TYR A 145 11.25 4.71 26.77
N MET A 146 10.94 5.18 25.55
CA MET A 146 10.71 4.33 24.37
C MET A 146 12.01 3.98 23.61
N SER A 147 13.18 4.28 24.20
CA SER A 147 14.51 3.80 23.78
C SER A 147 14.82 2.43 24.39
N TYR A 148 15.89 1.78 23.93
CA TYR A 148 16.41 0.50 24.48
C TYR A 148 17.63 0.67 25.39
N THR A 149 17.94 1.91 25.77
CA THR A 149 18.96 2.24 26.76
C THR A 149 18.55 1.82 28.17
N ASP A 150 19.53 1.50 28.99
CA ASP A 150 19.31 1.09 30.38
C ASP A 150 18.64 2.18 31.24
N ASP A 151 18.06 1.75 32.36
CA ASP A 151 17.33 2.57 33.33
C ASP A 151 18.09 3.79 33.84
N ASP A 152 19.41 3.70 34.00
CA ASP A 152 20.24 4.81 34.48
C ASP A 152 20.26 6.00 33.48
N CYS A 153 19.82 5.78 32.25
CA CYS A 153 19.76 6.76 31.18
C CYS A 153 18.36 7.32 30.92
N THR A 154 17.33 6.46 30.97
CA THR A 154 15.97 6.82 30.56
C THR A 154 15.23 7.58 31.65
N ASN A 155 14.64 8.74 31.32
CA ASN A 155 14.00 9.60 32.31
C ASN A 155 12.83 10.46 31.83
N THR A 156 12.49 10.46 30.53
CA THR A 156 11.50 11.40 29.99
C THR A 156 10.60 10.81 28.92
N PHE A 157 9.38 11.34 28.83
CA PHE A 157 8.55 11.35 27.63
C PHE A 157 8.53 12.77 27.05
N THR A 158 8.26 12.91 25.75
CA THR A 158 8.09 14.22 25.10
C THR A 158 6.63 14.69 25.17
N PRO A 159 6.36 16.00 24.99
CA PRO A 159 4.99 16.52 24.90
C PRO A 159 4.12 15.81 23.85
N ASN A 160 4.64 15.48 22.66
CA ASN A 160 3.86 14.79 21.63
C ASN A 160 3.57 13.34 22.03
N GLN A 161 4.52 12.64 22.65
CA GLN A 161 4.26 11.31 23.21
C GLN A 161 3.16 11.36 24.28
N VAL A 162 3.21 12.34 25.19
CA VAL A 162 2.16 12.54 26.21
C VAL A 162 0.81 12.83 25.55
N ALA A 163 0.77 13.66 24.51
CA ALA A 163 -0.46 13.94 23.76
C ALA A 163 -1.04 12.68 23.11
N ARG A 164 -0.19 11.83 22.50
CA ARG A 164 -0.60 10.54 21.92
C ARG A 164 -1.17 9.58 22.97
N MET A 165 -0.50 9.47 24.13
CA MET A 165 -1.01 8.64 25.24
C MET A 165 -2.39 9.10 25.71
N HIS A 166 -2.58 10.41 25.88
CA HIS A 166 -3.91 10.96 26.23
C HIS A 166 -4.95 10.71 25.14
N CYS A 167 -4.56 10.78 23.87
CA CYS A 167 -5.43 10.46 22.74
C CYS A 167 -5.96 9.03 22.84
N TYR A 168 -5.09 8.03 23.00
CA TYR A 168 -5.53 6.62 23.09
C TYR A 168 -6.27 6.30 24.39
N LEU A 169 -5.97 6.97 25.50
CA LEU A 169 -6.80 6.88 26.71
C LEU A 169 -8.24 7.35 26.45
N ASP A 170 -8.42 8.43 25.69
CA ASP A 170 -9.73 8.98 25.36
C ASP A 170 -10.45 8.19 24.26
N LEU A 171 -9.71 7.62 23.30
CA LEU A 171 -10.23 6.87 22.16
C LEU A 171 -10.54 5.41 22.49
N VAL A 172 -9.58 4.70 23.08
CA VAL A 172 -9.58 3.24 23.22
C VAL A 172 -9.89 2.80 24.65
N TYR A 173 -9.34 3.49 25.66
CA TYR A 173 -9.50 3.11 27.07
C TYR A 173 -10.40 4.02 27.91
N PRO A 174 -11.59 4.47 27.42
CA PRO A 174 -12.40 5.48 28.11
C PRO A 174 -12.99 4.98 29.45
N ARG A 175 -12.82 3.69 29.79
CA ARG A 175 -13.35 3.03 30.99
C ARG A 175 -12.32 2.79 32.09
N TRP A 176 -11.05 3.09 31.86
CA TRP A 176 -10.00 3.04 32.89
C TRP A 176 -10.11 4.22 33.88
N GLY A 177 -10.83 5.29 33.50
CA GLY A 177 -11.14 6.41 34.37
C GLY A 177 -12.37 6.17 35.25
N HIS A 178 -12.27 6.45 36.56
CA HIS A 178 -13.39 6.39 37.51
C HIS A 178 -14.15 7.73 37.67
N GLY A 179 -13.89 8.73 36.82
CA GLY A 179 -14.40 10.09 36.94
C GLY A 179 -15.29 10.57 35.78
N LYS A 180 -15.99 11.70 35.99
CA LYS A 180 -16.72 12.41 34.93
C LYS A 180 -15.71 12.81 33.86
N LYS A 181 -15.86 12.26 32.66
CA LYS A 181 -14.93 12.46 31.54
C LYS A 181 -14.75 13.96 31.25
N PRO A 182 -13.55 14.43 30.86
CA PRO A 182 -13.40 15.77 30.35
C PRO A 182 -14.28 15.95 29.10
N THR A 183 -14.85 17.14 28.99
CA THR A 183 -15.56 17.58 27.78
C THR A 183 -14.59 17.57 26.61
N PRO A 184 -14.97 17.02 25.46
CA PRO A 184 -14.05 16.92 24.33
C PRO A 184 -13.67 18.31 23.84
N ILE A 185 -12.44 18.45 23.37
CA ILE A 185 -11.94 19.70 22.79
C ILE A 185 -12.31 19.71 21.31
N PRO A 186 -13.12 20.68 20.84
CA PRO A 186 -13.45 20.77 19.42
C PRO A 186 -12.21 21.10 18.59
N ILE A 187 -12.23 20.65 17.33
CA ILE A 187 -11.26 21.07 16.32
C ILE A 187 -11.44 22.58 16.06
N PRO A 188 -10.37 23.33 15.70
CA PRO A 188 -10.51 24.74 15.33
C PRO A 188 -11.62 24.94 14.28
N PRO A 189 -12.44 26.00 14.41
CA PRO A 189 -13.41 26.31 13.37
C PRO A 189 -12.70 26.75 12.09
N MET A 190 -13.39 26.58 10.97
CA MET A 190 -12.97 26.94 9.62
C MET A 190 -14.02 27.85 8.99
N VAL A 191 -13.58 28.79 8.14
CA VAL A 191 -14.48 29.65 7.39
C VAL A 191 -15.12 28.83 6.27
N THR A 192 -16.45 28.87 6.15
CA THR A 192 -17.20 28.14 5.11
C THR A 192 -17.92 29.05 4.13
N GLY A 193 -17.98 30.35 4.43
CA GLY A 193 -18.70 31.29 3.61
C GLY A 193 -18.53 32.70 4.13
N GLN A 194 -18.47 33.66 3.22
CA GLN A 194 -18.38 35.07 3.59
C GLN A 194 -19.19 35.93 2.63
N THR A 195 -19.97 36.86 3.19
CA THR A 195 -20.59 37.95 2.45
C THR A 195 -20.03 39.28 2.95
N LYS A 196 -20.48 40.41 2.38
CA LYS A 196 -20.09 41.73 2.90
C LYS A 196 -20.51 41.94 4.36
N GLU A 197 -21.60 41.31 4.79
CA GLU A 197 -22.27 41.55 6.07
C GLU A 197 -22.27 40.32 7.00
N SER A 198 -21.77 39.18 6.54
CA SER A 198 -21.77 37.96 7.34
C SER A 198 -20.53 37.10 7.11
N LEU A 199 -20.13 36.37 8.15
CA LEU A 199 -19.09 35.35 8.13
C LEU A 199 -19.67 34.04 8.68
N SER A 200 -19.60 32.99 7.88
CA SER A 200 -20.02 31.64 8.26
C SER A 200 -18.80 30.82 8.65
N ILE A 201 -18.86 30.22 9.84
CA ILE A 201 -17.84 29.30 10.33
C ILE A 201 -18.47 27.94 10.64
N TYR A 202 -17.68 26.89 10.48
CA TYR A 202 -18.05 25.51 10.77
C TYR A 202 -16.89 24.82 11.50
N TRP A 203 -17.18 23.82 12.31
CA TRP A 203 -16.14 22.98 12.92
C TRP A 203 -16.53 21.51 12.84
N LEU A 204 -15.52 20.66 12.68
CA LEU A 204 -15.72 19.22 12.72
C LEU A 204 -15.96 18.77 14.17
N PRO A 205 -16.62 17.61 14.37
CA PRO A 205 -16.67 16.99 15.68
C PRO A 205 -15.24 16.71 16.20
N PRO A 206 -15.07 16.53 17.52
CA PRO A 206 -13.79 16.19 18.12
C PRO A 206 -13.17 14.96 17.42
N ILE A 207 -11.84 14.85 17.39
CA ILE A 207 -11.12 13.69 16.80
C ILE A 207 -11.64 12.36 17.36
N SER A 208 -12.11 12.35 18.61
CA SER A 208 -12.72 11.18 19.22
C SER A 208 -14.07 10.76 18.64
N GLY A 209 -14.62 11.48 17.66
CA GLY A 209 -15.95 11.23 17.08
C GLY A 209 -17.11 11.49 18.05
N VAL A 210 -16.84 11.99 19.26
CA VAL A 210 -17.85 12.09 20.32
C VAL A 210 -18.75 13.29 20.08
N ILE A 211 -20.01 12.98 19.80
CA ILE A 211 -21.07 13.98 19.54
C ILE A 211 -22.14 14.01 20.65
N HIS A 212 -22.16 13.00 21.53
CA HIS A 212 -23.12 12.89 22.63
C HIS A 212 -22.48 13.21 23.99
N GLU A 213 -23.29 13.71 24.93
CA GLU A 213 -22.88 13.91 26.32
C GLU A 213 -22.43 12.57 26.91
N ARG A 214 -21.19 12.53 27.39
CA ARG A 214 -20.55 11.29 27.84
C ARG A 214 -21.06 10.89 29.23
N GLU A 215 -22.29 10.39 29.32
CA GLU A 215 -22.77 9.65 30.50
C GLU A 215 -22.34 8.17 30.44
N GLN A 216 -22.55 7.43 31.53
CA GLN A 216 -21.96 6.10 31.80
C GLN A 216 -22.39 4.98 30.83
N ASP A 217 -23.23 5.28 29.84
CA ASP A 217 -23.90 4.31 28.97
C ASP A 217 -23.27 4.25 27.57
N LYS A 218 -22.84 3.05 27.17
CA LYS A 218 -21.98 2.76 26.01
C LYS A 218 -22.68 2.92 24.66
N LEU A 219 -24.01 3.02 24.66
CA LEU A 219 -24.84 3.01 23.44
C LEU A 219 -24.71 4.30 22.63
N CYS A 220 -24.52 5.44 23.29
CA CYS A 220 -24.50 6.75 22.62
C CYS A 220 -23.22 7.01 21.80
N ASP A 221 -22.13 6.30 22.10
CA ASP A 221 -20.89 6.39 21.32
C ASP A 221 -21.08 5.82 19.89
N ASN A 222 -22.07 4.94 19.72
CA ASN A 222 -22.43 4.31 18.45
C ASN A 222 -23.60 4.99 17.73
N CYS A 223 -24.06 6.14 18.22
CA CYS A 223 -25.17 6.90 17.64
C CYS A 223 -24.64 8.08 16.82
N ALA A 224 -25.20 8.33 15.64
CA ALA A 224 -25.03 9.54 14.85
C ALA A 224 -25.94 10.69 15.33
N GLU A 225 -25.74 11.89 14.76
CA GLU A 225 -26.48 13.10 15.16
C GLU A 225 -27.99 13.04 14.85
N ASP A 226 -28.36 12.31 13.81
CA ASP A 226 -29.76 12.06 13.43
C ASP A 226 -30.39 10.90 14.22
N GLY A 227 -29.64 10.27 15.13
CA GLY A 227 -30.06 9.12 15.92
C GLY A 227 -29.98 7.79 15.17
N THR A 228 -29.25 7.72 14.06
CA THR A 228 -28.84 6.46 13.43
C THR A 228 -27.88 5.71 14.36
N PHE A 229 -28.06 4.40 14.51
CA PHE A 229 -27.23 3.52 15.35
C PHE A 229 -26.36 2.61 14.49
N TYR A 230 -25.07 2.52 14.84
CA TYR A 230 -24.08 1.68 14.17
C TYR A 230 -23.64 0.55 15.09
N GLN A 231 -23.50 -0.66 14.55
CA GLN A 231 -22.88 -1.74 15.30
C GLN A 231 -22.19 -2.72 14.37
N TYR A 232 -20.99 -3.13 14.77
CA TYR A 232 -20.26 -4.22 14.14
C TYR A 232 -20.75 -5.57 14.67
N VAL A 233 -20.27 -6.64 14.05
CA VAL A 233 -20.49 -8.01 14.50
C VAL A 233 -20.06 -8.15 15.96
N HIS A 234 -20.93 -8.78 16.76
CA HIS A 234 -20.68 -9.05 18.18
C HIS A 234 -20.32 -10.50 18.44
N GLU A 235 -20.89 -11.43 17.67
CA GLU A 235 -20.65 -12.86 17.78
C GLU A 235 -20.65 -13.44 16.38
N ALA A 236 -19.61 -14.18 16.05
CA ALA A 236 -19.46 -14.87 14.77
C ALA A 236 -19.34 -16.36 15.00
N SER A 237 -19.97 -17.14 14.12
CA SER A 237 -19.91 -18.59 14.19
C SER A 237 -19.98 -19.21 12.82
N SER A 238 -19.36 -20.37 12.68
CA SER A 238 -19.48 -21.19 11.49
C SER A 238 -19.81 -22.63 11.91
N PRO A 239 -20.62 -23.37 11.15
CA PRO A 239 -20.89 -24.79 11.43
C PRO A 239 -19.64 -25.69 11.37
N ARG A 240 -18.52 -25.19 10.85
CA ARG A 240 -17.27 -25.93 10.65
C ARG A 240 -16.39 -25.82 11.91
N VAL A 241 -15.83 -26.95 12.35
CA VAL A 241 -14.95 -27.01 13.52
C VAL A 241 -13.63 -26.31 13.17
N CYS A 242 -13.30 -25.24 13.90
CA CYS A 242 -12.07 -24.48 13.72
C CYS A 242 -10.84 -25.26 14.20
N ASP A 243 -9.70 -25.06 13.56
CA ASP A 243 -8.43 -25.59 14.04
C ASP A 243 -8.02 -24.88 15.35
N SER A 244 -7.29 -25.61 16.19
CA SER A 244 -6.68 -25.14 17.44
C SER A 244 -5.61 -24.05 17.27
N SER A 245 -5.25 -23.71 16.03
CA SER A 245 -4.28 -22.65 15.72
C SER A 245 -4.82 -21.25 15.99
N GLY A 246 -6.15 -21.06 15.93
CA GLY A 246 -6.81 -19.79 16.25
C GLY A 246 -6.58 -18.68 15.23
N TYR A 247 -6.31 -19.02 13.98
CA TYR A 247 -6.25 -18.09 12.84
C TYR A 247 -7.36 -18.43 11.84
N TRP A 248 -7.87 -17.42 11.10
CA TRP A 248 -9.01 -17.54 10.17
C TRP A 248 -10.30 -18.10 10.77
N THR A 249 -10.42 -18.05 12.09
CA THR A 249 -11.61 -18.55 12.79
C THR A 249 -12.75 -17.53 12.67
N PRO A 250 -14.02 -17.93 12.88
CA PRO A 250 -15.16 -17.02 12.82
C PRO A 250 -14.98 -15.80 13.73
N GLU A 251 -14.32 -15.97 14.88
CA GLU A 251 -14.05 -14.90 15.84
C GLU A 251 -13.22 -13.76 15.24
N GLU A 252 -12.42 -14.01 14.20
CA GLU A 252 -11.70 -12.96 13.46
C GLU A 252 -12.66 -11.99 12.74
N ALA A 253 -13.91 -12.42 12.47
CA ALA A 253 -14.94 -11.59 11.86
C ALA A 253 -15.68 -10.65 12.85
N GLU A 254 -15.31 -10.68 14.13
CA GLU A 254 -15.94 -9.89 15.20
C GLU A 254 -15.30 -8.50 15.36
N GLY A 255 -16.14 -7.50 15.69
CA GLY A 255 -15.65 -6.14 15.92
C GLY A 255 -15.42 -5.31 14.64
N PRO A 256 -14.76 -4.14 14.76
CA PRO A 256 -14.45 -3.28 13.62
C PRO A 256 -13.40 -3.92 12.69
N PRO A 257 -13.30 -3.48 11.42
CA PRO A 257 -12.33 -4.02 10.47
C PRO A 257 -10.90 -3.70 10.92
N ASP A 258 -9.98 -4.65 10.80
CA ASP A 258 -8.57 -4.52 11.22
C ASP A 258 -7.54 -5.10 10.23
N VAL A 259 -7.97 -5.49 9.02
CA VAL A 259 -7.04 -5.93 7.98
C VAL A 259 -6.35 -4.75 7.31
N ASP A 260 -5.02 -4.71 7.40
CA ASP A 260 -4.19 -3.59 6.91
C ASP A 260 -4.13 -3.46 5.38
N GLN A 261 -4.06 -4.58 4.65
CA GLN A 261 -3.92 -4.59 3.20
C GLN A 261 -5.12 -5.26 2.51
N PRO A 262 -5.90 -4.52 1.71
CA PRO A 262 -6.97 -5.11 0.93
C PRO A 262 -6.40 -6.00 -0.18
N CYS A 263 -7.14 -7.05 -0.55
CA CYS A 263 -6.80 -8.00 -1.59
C CYS A 263 -5.55 -8.86 -1.33
N GLU A 264 -5.03 -8.87 -0.10
CA GLU A 264 -3.99 -9.78 0.33
C GLU A 264 -4.51 -10.70 1.45
N PRO A 265 -4.15 -12.00 1.46
CA PRO A 265 -4.58 -12.90 2.51
C PRO A 265 -4.09 -12.44 3.89
N SER A 266 -5.01 -12.32 4.85
CA SER A 266 -4.70 -11.88 6.22
C SER A 266 -5.03 -12.95 7.25
N LEU A 267 -4.22 -13.03 8.30
CA LEU A 267 -4.51 -13.90 9.45
C LEU A 267 -5.67 -13.39 10.32
N GLN A 268 -6.06 -12.12 10.14
CA GLN A 268 -7.03 -11.38 10.95
C GLN A 268 -8.45 -11.34 10.33
N ALA A 269 -8.69 -12.16 9.30
CA ALA A 269 -9.99 -12.28 8.66
C ALA A 269 -10.48 -13.73 8.72
N TRP A 270 -11.79 -13.95 8.79
CA TRP A 270 -12.34 -15.29 8.66
C TRP A 270 -12.13 -15.83 7.25
N SER A 271 -11.70 -17.09 7.12
CA SER A 271 -11.60 -17.78 5.82
C SER A 271 -12.14 -19.22 5.93
N PRO A 272 -12.87 -19.72 4.91
CA PRO A 272 -13.38 -21.09 4.93
C PRO A 272 -12.32 -22.19 4.99
N GLU A 273 -11.16 -22.08 4.32
CA GLU A 273 -10.25 -23.25 4.12
C GLU A 273 -8.75 -23.08 4.42
N LEU A 274 -8.26 -21.90 4.83
CA LEU A 274 -6.81 -21.74 5.02
C LEU A 274 -6.27 -22.45 6.27
N HIS A 275 -5.53 -23.55 6.07
CA HIS A 275 -4.77 -24.24 7.11
C HIS A 275 -3.27 -24.01 6.92
N LEU A 276 -2.57 -23.49 7.95
CA LEU A 276 -1.13 -23.20 7.91
C LEU A 276 -0.24 -24.45 7.68
N TYR A 277 -0.72 -25.66 8.02
CA TYR A 277 0.14 -26.85 8.10
C TYR A 277 -0.30 -28.06 7.28
N HIS A 278 -1.54 -28.13 6.79
CA HIS A 278 -2.02 -29.31 6.04
C HIS A 278 -3.05 -28.94 4.95
N MET A 279 -2.59 -28.82 3.70
CA MET A 279 -3.44 -28.63 2.50
C MET A 279 -4.35 -29.84 2.18
N ASN A 280 -4.08 -31.02 2.75
CA ASN A 280 -4.81 -32.27 2.45
C ASN A 280 -5.91 -32.62 3.48
N MET A 281 -6.23 -31.73 4.42
CA MET A 281 -7.31 -31.92 5.41
C MET A 281 -8.43 -30.89 5.25
N THR A 282 -8.66 -30.36 4.04
CA THR A 282 -9.81 -29.52 3.77
C THR A 282 -11.07 -30.39 3.63
N VAL A 283 -12.08 -30.13 4.46
CA VAL A 283 -13.41 -30.73 4.31
C VAL A 283 -14.20 -29.81 3.39
N PRO A 284 -14.42 -30.17 2.11
CA PRO A 284 -15.02 -29.25 1.13
C PRO A 284 -16.33 -28.66 1.63
N CYS A 285 -16.63 -27.41 1.25
CA CYS A 285 -17.86 -26.72 1.64
C CYS A 285 -19.09 -27.62 1.42
N PRO A 286 -20.00 -27.72 2.41
CA PRO A 286 -21.13 -28.63 2.32
C PRO A 286 -22.05 -28.25 1.15
N GLN A 287 -22.37 -29.22 0.29
CA GLN A 287 -23.39 -29.03 -0.74
C GLN A 287 -24.79 -29.29 -0.15
N PRO A 288 -25.82 -28.53 -0.55
CA PRO A 288 -25.84 -27.57 -1.66
C PRO A 288 -25.52 -26.10 -1.29
N ASP A 289 -25.47 -25.75 -0.01
CA ASP A 289 -25.53 -24.35 0.45
C ASP A 289 -24.17 -23.62 0.50
N GLY A 290 -23.04 -24.35 0.40
CA GLY A 290 -21.69 -23.78 0.45
C GLY A 290 -21.18 -23.59 1.88
N CYS A 291 -20.08 -22.85 2.03
CA CYS A 291 -19.53 -22.49 3.33
C CYS A 291 -20.34 -21.34 3.94
N ILE A 292 -20.58 -21.42 5.25
CA ILE A 292 -21.49 -20.52 5.97
C ILE A 292 -20.74 -19.79 7.09
N LEU A 293 -20.88 -18.48 7.11
CA LEU A 293 -20.50 -17.63 8.24
C LEU A 293 -21.76 -16.95 8.80
N GLU A 294 -22.11 -17.23 10.05
CA GLU A 294 -23.19 -16.57 10.76
C GLU A 294 -22.63 -15.43 11.62
N LEU A 295 -23.06 -14.21 11.34
CA LEU A 295 -22.67 -12.99 12.03
C LEU A 295 -23.87 -12.43 12.79
N ARG A 296 -23.73 -12.24 14.10
CA ARG A 296 -24.78 -11.72 14.98
C ARG A 296 -24.44 -10.35 15.51
N PHE A 297 -25.46 -9.52 15.62
CA PHE A 297 -25.37 -8.18 16.18
C PHE A 297 -25.95 -8.16 17.59
N LEU A 298 -25.36 -7.36 18.47
CA LEU A 298 -25.77 -7.28 19.88
C LEU A 298 -27.20 -6.73 20.05
N HIS A 299 -27.58 -5.75 19.24
CA HIS A 299 -28.87 -5.07 19.35
C HIS A 299 -29.70 -5.20 18.08
N PRO A 300 -30.88 -5.83 18.12
CA PRO A 300 -31.77 -5.86 16.96
C PRO A 300 -32.28 -4.46 16.60
N VAL A 301 -32.08 -4.03 15.35
CA VAL A 301 -32.46 -2.70 14.85
C VAL A 301 -33.25 -2.77 13.54
N TYR A 302 -34.06 -1.75 13.27
CA TYR A 302 -34.62 -1.54 11.93
C TYR A 302 -33.49 -1.10 11.00
N PRO A 303 -33.11 -1.89 9.98
CA PRO A 303 -31.91 -1.63 9.21
C PRO A 303 -32.16 -0.53 8.17
N ASP A 304 -31.12 0.25 7.87
CA ASP A 304 -31.00 1.10 6.67
C ASP A 304 -30.04 0.46 5.66
N SER A 305 -28.89 -0.02 6.12
CA SER A 305 -27.90 -0.71 5.29
C SER A 305 -27.08 -1.74 6.06
N LEU A 306 -26.51 -2.68 5.31
CA LEU A 306 -25.48 -3.62 5.73
C LEU A 306 -24.22 -3.37 4.91
N THR A 307 -23.07 -3.22 5.58
CA THR A 307 -21.76 -3.15 4.94
C THR A 307 -20.92 -4.37 5.29
N LEU A 308 -20.21 -4.93 4.33
CA LEU A 308 -19.36 -6.11 4.47
C LEU A 308 -17.95 -5.79 3.96
N TRP A 309 -16.93 -6.13 4.74
CA TRP A 309 -15.53 -6.04 4.35
C TRP A 309 -15.04 -7.41 3.92
N THR A 310 -15.06 -7.63 2.61
CA THR A 310 -14.35 -8.76 1.99
C THR A 310 -12.91 -8.33 1.79
N THR A 311 -11.94 -9.08 2.30
CA THR A 311 -10.52 -8.69 2.24
C THR A 311 -9.73 -9.48 1.22
N TYR A 312 -10.22 -10.66 0.82
CA TYR A 312 -9.58 -11.47 -0.20
C TYR A 312 -10.60 -12.34 -0.95
N LEU A 313 -10.32 -12.60 -2.23
CA LEU A 313 -11.16 -13.38 -3.15
C LEU A 313 -10.28 -14.26 -4.05
N SER A 314 -10.71 -15.49 -4.36
CA SER A 314 -9.96 -16.34 -5.30
C SER A 314 -10.12 -15.85 -6.74
N THR A 315 -9.01 -15.88 -7.49
CA THR A 315 -9.03 -15.56 -8.92
C THR A 315 -9.85 -16.58 -9.70
N GLY A 316 -10.97 -16.15 -10.29
CA GLY A 316 -11.79 -16.97 -11.18
C GLY A 316 -13.06 -17.56 -10.57
N SER A 317 -13.49 -17.11 -9.39
CA SER A 317 -14.78 -17.44 -8.77
C SER A 317 -15.88 -16.46 -9.22
N PRO A 318 -16.64 -16.71 -10.31
CA PRO A 318 -17.79 -15.88 -10.64
C PRO A 318 -18.85 -16.02 -9.52
N LYS A 319 -19.18 -14.90 -8.85
CA LYS A 319 -20.11 -14.83 -7.69
C LYS A 319 -19.57 -15.53 -6.44
N ALA A 320 -18.42 -15.06 -5.94
CA ALA A 320 -17.84 -15.54 -4.68
C ALA A 320 -18.83 -15.44 -3.50
N LEU A 321 -19.63 -14.38 -3.45
CA LEU A 321 -20.72 -14.23 -2.50
C LEU A 321 -22.01 -14.84 -3.08
N ALA A 322 -22.31 -16.08 -2.64
CA ALA A 322 -23.40 -16.87 -3.18
C ALA A 322 -24.77 -16.37 -2.72
N ASP A 323 -24.88 -15.99 -1.45
CA ASP A 323 -26.09 -15.40 -0.87
C ASP A 323 -25.78 -14.71 0.47
N ILE A 324 -26.60 -13.73 0.82
CA ILE A 324 -26.67 -13.16 2.17
C ILE A 324 -28.10 -13.35 2.68
N GLU A 325 -28.25 -14.15 3.73
CA GLU A 325 -29.51 -14.35 4.43
C GLU A 325 -29.57 -13.42 5.64
N VAL A 326 -30.47 -12.45 5.61
CA VAL A 326 -30.70 -11.51 6.71
C VAL A 326 -31.61 -12.16 7.76
N LEU A 327 -31.13 -12.26 9.00
CA LEU A 327 -31.84 -12.86 10.12
C LEU A 327 -32.69 -11.83 10.87
N ILE A 328 -33.99 -12.07 10.98
CA ILE A 328 -34.95 -11.20 11.66
C ILE A 328 -35.27 -11.79 13.04
N GLU A 329 -35.49 -10.92 14.03
CA GLU A 329 -35.79 -11.30 15.44
C GLU A 329 -36.97 -12.30 15.58
N GLN A 330 -37.88 -12.35 14.61
CA GLN A 330 -39.06 -13.24 14.61
C GLN A 330 -38.80 -14.64 14.02
N GLY A 331 -37.55 -14.98 13.69
CA GLY A 331 -37.17 -16.28 13.11
C GLY A 331 -37.49 -16.43 11.61
N GLU A 332 -37.96 -15.35 10.98
CA GLU A 332 -38.00 -15.24 9.52
C GLU A 332 -36.63 -14.79 9.00
N SER A 333 -36.29 -15.20 7.79
CA SER A 333 -35.08 -14.74 7.12
C SER A 333 -35.36 -14.28 5.69
N ILE A 334 -34.52 -13.38 5.19
CA ILE A 334 -34.65 -12.81 3.85
C ILE A 334 -33.34 -13.03 3.10
N HIS A 335 -33.40 -13.74 1.99
CA HIS A 335 -32.27 -13.97 1.09
C HIS A 335 -32.13 -12.80 0.11
N LEU A 336 -30.94 -12.22 0.03
CA LEU A 336 -30.62 -11.14 -0.91
C LEU A 336 -30.23 -11.69 -2.29
N GLY A 337 -29.89 -12.97 -2.37
CA GLY A 337 -29.38 -13.62 -3.57
C GLY A 337 -27.87 -13.36 -3.78
N PRO A 338 -27.33 -13.83 -4.91
CA PRO A 338 -25.92 -13.67 -5.23
C PRO A 338 -25.59 -12.21 -5.51
N LEU A 339 -24.47 -11.76 -4.97
CA LEU A 339 -24.02 -10.37 -5.01
C LEU A 339 -22.54 -10.32 -5.42
N ASP A 340 -22.15 -9.24 -6.09
CA ASP A 340 -20.75 -9.01 -6.42
C ASP A 340 -20.08 -8.24 -5.28
N THR A 341 -18.89 -8.68 -4.90
CA THR A 341 -18.06 -8.06 -3.87
C THR A 341 -16.63 -7.97 -4.37
N PHE A 342 -15.89 -6.99 -3.88
CA PHE A 342 -14.51 -6.73 -4.24
C PHE A 342 -13.69 -6.63 -2.96
N CYS A 343 -12.39 -6.93 -3.04
CA CYS A 343 -11.50 -6.94 -1.88
C CYS A 343 -10.91 -5.56 -1.55
N ASP A 344 -11.00 -4.60 -2.48
CA ASP A 344 -10.45 -3.25 -2.39
C ASP A 344 -11.47 -2.20 -1.92
N ILE A 345 -12.76 -2.53 -1.95
CA ILE A 345 -13.84 -1.64 -1.51
C ILE A 345 -14.87 -2.39 -0.66
N PRO A 346 -15.37 -1.78 0.44
CA PRO A 346 -16.42 -2.39 1.25
C PRO A 346 -17.72 -2.50 0.44
N PHE A 347 -18.36 -3.67 0.51
CA PHE A 347 -19.65 -3.89 -0.12
C PHE A 347 -20.77 -3.36 0.77
N THR A 348 -21.58 -2.41 0.29
CA THR A 348 -22.75 -1.89 1.03
C THR A 348 -24.05 -2.14 0.28
N VAL A 349 -25.03 -2.72 0.97
CA VAL A 349 -26.39 -2.95 0.47
C VAL A 349 -27.43 -2.23 1.34
N LYS A 350 -28.38 -1.55 0.70
CA LYS A 350 -29.53 -0.95 1.37
C LYS A 350 -30.56 -2.01 1.74
N LEU A 351 -31.02 -2.00 2.99
CA LEU A 351 -31.97 -2.95 3.53
C LEU A 351 -33.30 -2.23 3.82
N ASN A 352 -34.28 -2.36 2.94
CA ASN A 352 -35.62 -1.81 3.18
C ASN A 352 -36.55 -2.84 3.84
N ILE A 353 -36.22 -3.21 5.09
CA ILE A 353 -36.92 -4.28 5.83
C ILE A 353 -37.70 -3.63 6.98
N PRO A 354 -39.05 -3.74 7.01
CA PRO A 354 -39.88 -3.13 8.05
C PRO A 354 -39.89 -3.92 9.37
N LYS A 355 -38.81 -4.67 9.66
CA LYS A 355 -38.63 -5.53 10.84
C LYS A 355 -37.21 -5.37 11.38
N LYS A 356 -37.00 -5.76 12.63
CA LYS A 356 -35.68 -5.69 13.27
C LYS A 356 -34.79 -6.84 12.82
N VAL A 357 -33.60 -6.50 12.37
CA VAL A 357 -32.54 -7.44 11.98
C VAL A 357 -31.64 -7.70 13.18
N SER A 358 -31.34 -8.97 13.43
CA SER A 358 -30.48 -9.44 14.54
C SER A 358 -29.16 -10.05 14.08
N GLY A 359 -29.03 -10.41 12.81
CA GLY A 359 -27.83 -11.03 12.27
C GLY A 359 -27.92 -11.23 10.76
N VAL A 360 -26.85 -11.78 10.19
CA VAL A 360 -26.77 -12.19 8.78
C VAL A 360 -26.02 -13.52 8.67
N LYS A 361 -26.39 -14.34 7.69
CA LYS A 361 -25.59 -15.50 7.27
C LYS A 361 -25.07 -15.26 5.88
N ILE A 362 -23.78 -15.50 5.72
CA ILE A 362 -23.06 -15.33 4.48
C ILE A 362 -22.77 -16.71 3.92
N TYR A 363 -23.19 -16.92 2.68
CA TYR A 363 -22.98 -18.16 1.95
C TYR A 363 -21.96 -17.90 0.85
N THR A 364 -20.93 -18.75 0.78
CA THR A 364 -19.88 -18.66 -0.23
C THR A 364 -19.50 -20.05 -0.76
N PHE A 365 -19.16 -20.10 -2.04
CA PHE A 365 -18.52 -21.26 -2.67
C PHE A 365 -17.02 -21.05 -2.91
N ASP A 366 -16.51 -19.86 -2.58
CA ASP A 366 -15.09 -19.56 -2.66
C ASP A 366 -14.42 -19.99 -1.36
N GLU A 367 -13.67 -21.07 -1.45
CA GLU A 367 -12.97 -21.70 -0.32
C GLU A 367 -11.92 -20.78 0.34
N ARG A 368 -11.50 -19.72 -0.35
CA ARG A 368 -10.50 -18.77 0.18
C ARG A 368 -11.04 -17.37 0.37
N MET A 369 -12.34 -17.12 0.17
CA MET A 369 -12.90 -15.81 0.44
C MET A 369 -12.63 -15.41 1.89
N GLU A 370 -12.13 -14.20 2.11
CA GLU A 370 -11.87 -13.68 3.45
C GLU A 370 -12.85 -12.56 3.80
N ILE A 371 -13.42 -12.63 5.00
CA ILE A 371 -14.33 -11.64 5.54
C ILE A 371 -13.79 -11.15 6.88
N ASP A 372 -13.54 -9.86 6.97
CA ASP A 372 -13.01 -9.22 8.17
C ASP A 372 -14.13 -8.77 9.12
N THR A 373 -15.23 -8.20 8.61
CA THR A 373 -16.39 -7.87 9.46
C THR A 373 -17.62 -7.47 8.65
N ALA A 374 -18.74 -7.30 9.35
CA ALA A 374 -19.93 -6.63 8.87
C ALA A 374 -20.41 -5.51 9.81
N LEU A 375 -20.95 -4.43 9.23
CA LEU A 375 -21.56 -3.30 9.94
C LEU A 375 -23.05 -3.23 9.63
N LEU A 376 -23.88 -3.26 10.67
CA LEU A 376 -25.32 -3.01 10.57
C LEU A 376 -25.62 -1.57 10.95
N THR A 377 -26.20 -0.83 10.01
CA THR A 377 -26.64 0.57 10.21
C THR A 377 -28.15 0.61 10.35
N SER A 378 -28.66 1.26 11.40
CA SER A 378 -30.10 1.42 11.60
C SER A 378 -30.69 2.55 10.77
N MET A 379 -32.02 2.58 10.66
CA MET A 379 -32.73 3.79 10.26
C MET A 379 -32.48 4.95 11.26
N PRO A 380 -32.58 6.21 10.83
CA PRO A 380 -32.51 7.36 11.72
C PRO A 380 -33.55 7.33 12.84
N HIS A 381 -33.29 8.06 13.93
CA HIS A 381 -34.15 8.10 15.12
C HIS A 381 -34.39 6.74 15.79
N SER A 382 -33.35 5.90 15.86
CA SER A 382 -33.40 4.63 16.57
C SER A 382 -33.76 4.80 18.05
N SER A 383 -34.58 3.89 18.58
CA SER A 383 -34.94 3.89 20.00
C SER A 383 -33.73 3.76 20.92
N LEU A 384 -32.64 3.13 20.46
CA LEU A 384 -31.39 2.98 21.19
C LEU A 384 -30.68 4.32 21.42
N CYS A 385 -30.87 5.28 20.52
CA CYS A 385 -30.26 6.60 20.57
C CYS A 385 -31.18 7.66 21.22
N SER A 386 -32.40 7.30 21.61
CA SER A 386 -33.41 8.27 22.08
C SER A 386 -33.07 8.95 23.42
N SER A 387 -32.27 8.30 24.26
CA SER A 387 -31.75 8.86 25.52
C SER A 387 -30.50 9.71 25.34
N CYS A 388 -29.87 9.66 24.16
CA CYS A 388 -28.60 10.32 23.89
C CYS A 388 -28.81 11.82 23.67
N LYS A 389 -28.08 12.64 24.44
CA LYS A 389 -28.13 14.11 24.32
C LYS A 389 -26.92 14.59 23.56
N LEU A 390 -27.12 15.42 22.55
CA LEU A 390 -26.01 16.01 21.80
C LEU A 390 -25.23 17.01 22.66
N ILE A 391 -23.91 17.01 22.48
CA ILE A 391 -23.03 18.04 23.01
C ILE A 391 -23.44 19.39 22.40
N ARG A 392 -23.47 20.42 23.24
CA ARG A 392 -23.70 21.79 22.80
C ARG A 392 -22.37 22.50 22.65
N TYR A 393 -22.31 23.50 21.78
CA TYR A 393 -21.13 24.28 21.48
C TYR A 393 -21.44 25.75 21.70
N ARG A 394 -20.51 26.48 22.29
CA ARG A 394 -20.53 27.94 22.33
C ARG A 394 -19.36 28.49 21.54
N VAL A 395 -19.62 29.53 20.75
CA VAL A 395 -18.60 30.23 19.98
C VAL A 395 -18.08 31.40 20.81
N LEU A 396 -16.78 31.45 21.03
CA LEU A 396 -16.07 32.57 21.63
C LEU A 396 -15.53 33.47 20.52
N ARG A 397 -15.64 34.78 20.70
CA ARG A 397 -15.20 35.77 19.70
C ARG A 397 -14.46 36.94 20.34
N ASP A 398 -13.35 37.33 19.73
CA ASP A 398 -12.67 38.60 19.95
C ASP A 398 -12.52 39.37 18.62
N PRO A 399 -13.00 40.64 18.49
CA PRO A 399 -13.70 41.45 19.49
C PRO A 399 -15.05 40.84 19.93
N PRO A 400 -15.54 41.16 21.14
CA PRO A 400 -16.80 40.59 21.66
C PRO A 400 -18.02 40.98 20.82
N PHE A 401 -19.13 40.25 21.01
CA PHE A 401 -20.44 40.54 20.41
C PHE A 401 -20.97 41.92 20.82
N ALA A 402 -21.92 42.48 20.06
CA ALA A 402 -22.44 43.84 20.25
C ALA A 402 -23.10 44.05 21.63
N ASN A 403 -23.54 42.96 22.27
CA ASN A 403 -24.03 42.95 23.66
C ASN A 403 -22.92 42.98 24.73
N GLY A 404 -21.64 43.07 24.32
CA GLY A 404 -20.46 43.02 25.18
C GLY A 404 -20.07 41.60 25.63
N SER A 405 -20.80 40.56 25.21
CA SER A 405 -20.49 39.17 25.56
C SER A 405 -19.32 38.67 24.71
N PRO A 406 -18.33 37.98 25.28
CA PRO A 406 -17.29 37.29 24.52
C PRO A 406 -17.77 35.96 23.92
N ALA A 407 -18.99 35.52 24.24
CA ALA A 407 -19.52 34.21 23.86
C ALA A 407 -20.95 34.31 23.31
N ALA A 408 -21.22 33.55 22.24
CA ALA A 408 -22.56 33.32 21.72
C ALA A 408 -23.32 32.27 22.58
N PRO A 409 -24.66 32.24 22.52
CA PRO A 409 -25.46 31.20 23.16
C PRO A 409 -25.04 29.79 22.70
N ALA A 410 -25.13 28.82 23.62
CA ALA A 410 -24.79 27.44 23.31
C ALA A 410 -25.82 26.83 22.34
N GLN A 411 -25.35 26.14 21.30
CA GLN A 411 -26.16 25.52 20.25
C GLN A 411 -25.68 24.10 19.95
N THR A 412 -26.55 23.24 19.41
CA THR A 412 -26.15 21.88 18.99
C THR A 412 -25.53 21.85 17.60
N ARG A 413 -25.82 22.85 16.76
CA ARG A 413 -25.30 22.93 15.39
C ARG A 413 -23.81 23.25 15.40
N ARG A 414 -23.05 22.55 14.55
CA ARG A 414 -21.62 22.79 14.32
C ARG A 414 -21.33 23.93 13.33
N GLN A 415 -22.31 24.80 13.10
CA GLN A 415 -22.21 25.94 12.19
C GLN A 415 -22.65 27.20 12.94
N PHE A 416 -21.96 28.31 12.71
CA PHE A 416 -22.30 29.62 13.24
C PHE A 416 -22.19 30.67 12.14
N VAL A 417 -23.20 31.53 12.03
CA VAL A 417 -23.20 32.66 11.10
C VAL A 417 -23.12 33.93 11.90
N ASP A 418 -21.99 34.61 11.79
CA ASP A 418 -21.73 35.90 12.41
C ASP A 418 -22.20 37.03 11.50
N THR A 419 -23.21 37.79 11.93
CA THR A 419 -23.74 38.95 11.21
C THR A 419 -23.21 40.28 11.74
N GLU A 420 -22.36 40.26 12.77
CA GLU A 420 -21.81 41.45 13.41
C GLU A 420 -20.34 41.66 13.01
N VAL A 421 -20.10 41.58 11.70
CA VAL A 421 -18.77 41.65 11.10
C VAL A 421 -18.54 42.95 10.33
N THR A 422 -17.34 43.52 10.44
CA THR A 422 -16.94 44.75 9.75
C THR A 422 -15.80 44.46 8.77
N PRO A 423 -15.89 44.87 7.49
CA PRO A 423 -14.83 44.62 6.50
C PRO A 423 -13.47 45.17 6.96
N GLY A 424 -12.43 44.36 6.82
CA GLY A 424 -11.05 44.66 7.23
C GLY A 424 -10.75 44.48 8.72
N GLN A 425 -11.74 44.15 9.55
CA GLN A 425 -11.53 43.85 10.96
C GLN A 425 -11.02 42.41 11.13
N VAL A 426 -10.04 42.23 12.03
CA VAL A 426 -9.57 40.90 12.44
C VAL A 426 -10.49 40.36 13.52
N TYR A 427 -10.96 39.13 13.32
CA TYR A 427 -11.74 38.36 14.28
C TYR A 427 -11.00 37.09 14.68
N ARG A 428 -11.17 36.73 15.95
CA ARG A 428 -10.60 35.54 16.58
C ARG A 428 -11.74 34.69 17.10
N TYR A 429 -11.90 33.50 16.54
CA TYR A 429 -12.95 32.56 16.93
C TYR A 429 -12.36 31.33 17.61
N GLN A 430 -13.02 30.89 18.67
CA GLN A 430 -12.79 29.57 19.28
C GLN A 430 -14.15 28.92 19.54
N VAL A 431 -14.15 27.59 19.62
CA VAL A 431 -15.35 26.81 19.92
C VAL A 431 -15.11 26.04 21.20
N GLN A 432 -16.10 26.03 22.09
CA GLN A 432 -16.01 25.33 23.36
C GLN A 432 -17.19 24.38 23.52
N ALA A 433 -16.90 23.12 23.83
CA ALA A 433 -17.90 22.11 24.08
C ALA A 433 -18.55 22.31 25.46
N VAL A 434 -19.84 22.03 25.54
CA VAL A 434 -20.69 22.15 26.72
C VAL A 434 -21.43 20.82 26.88
N SER A 435 -21.11 20.08 27.95
CA SER A 435 -21.77 18.81 28.30
C SER A 435 -22.41 18.93 29.67
N GLY A 436 -23.74 18.91 29.72
CA GLY A 436 -24.52 19.17 30.93
C GLY A 436 -24.18 20.55 31.53
N THR A 437 -23.50 20.53 32.67
CA THR A 437 -22.99 21.74 33.38
C THR A 437 -21.50 21.99 33.19
N ALA A 438 -20.77 21.07 32.55
CA ALA A 438 -19.33 21.20 32.33
C ALA A 438 -19.02 22.00 31.04
N LEU A 439 -18.02 22.87 31.13
CA LEU A 439 -17.44 23.60 30.01
C LEU A 439 -16.08 22.97 29.69
N GLY A 440 -15.85 22.58 28.43
CA GLY A 440 -14.54 22.09 27.97
C GLY A 440 -13.53 23.19 27.76
N GLU A 441 -12.32 22.83 27.39
CA GLU A 441 -11.34 23.81 26.91
C GLU A 441 -11.77 24.37 25.55
N ALA A 442 -11.35 25.60 25.26
CA ALA A 442 -11.59 26.21 23.97
C ALA A 442 -10.71 25.56 22.90
N SER A 443 -11.23 25.41 21.69
CA SER A 443 -10.47 24.94 20.52
C SER A 443 -9.25 25.85 20.26
N PRO A 444 -8.26 25.37 19.49
CA PRO A 444 -7.29 26.26 18.86
C PRO A 444 -7.98 27.41 18.11
N LEU A 445 -7.24 28.51 17.98
CA LEU A 445 -7.74 29.79 17.49
C LEU A 445 -7.90 29.79 15.97
N LEU A 446 -9.08 30.17 15.48
CA LEU A 446 -9.24 30.65 14.11
C LEU A 446 -9.04 32.16 14.09
N VAL A 447 -8.08 32.64 13.30
CA VAL A 447 -7.88 34.07 13.06
C VAL A 447 -8.28 34.38 11.63
N HIS A 448 -9.25 35.29 11.44
CA HIS A 448 -9.73 35.66 10.12
C HIS A 448 -9.89 37.17 9.99
N VAL A 449 -9.51 37.73 8.84
CA VAL A 449 -9.77 39.13 8.51
C VAL A 449 -11.00 39.19 7.64
N HIS A 450 -12.07 39.85 8.08
CA HIS A 450 -13.32 39.87 7.31
C HIS A 450 -13.11 40.55 5.96
N GLY A 451 -13.40 39.83 4.87
CA GLY A 451 -13.12 40.25 3.49
C GLY A 451 -11.82 39.68 2.91
N ALA A 452 -10.99 38.99 3.69
CA ALA A 452 -9.84 38.26 3.17
C ALA A 452 -10.27 36.96 2.45
N PRO A 453 -9.45 36.46 1.50
CA PRO A 453 -9.64 35.15 0.90
C PRO A 453 -9.53 34.04 1.94
N TYR A 454 -10.14 32.90 1.65
CA TYR A 454 -10.13 31.70 2.48
C TYR A 454 -10.33 30.47 1.61
N CYS A 455 -9.81 29.32 2.05
CA CYS A 455 -9.98 28.06 1.33
C CYS A 455 -11.46 27.68 1.19
N GLY A 456 -11.88 27.35 -0.02
CA GLY A 456 -13.26 27.06 -0.40
C GLY A 456 -14.02 28.30 -0.88
N ASP A 457 -13.32 29.38 -1.24
CA ASP A 457 -13.90 30.58 -1.85
C ASP A 457 -13.90 30.56 -3.39
N GLY A 458 -13.33 29.50 -3.98
CA GLY A 458 -13.19 29.26 -5.40
C GLY A 458 -12.02 29.98 -6.06
N LYS A 459 -11.07 30.53 -5.29
CA LYS A 459 -9.90 31.24 -5.82
C LYS A 459 -8.60 30.75 -5.18
N VAL A 460 -7.62 30.42 -6.01
CA VAL A 460 -6.32 29.96 -5.53
C VAL A 460 -5.47 31.15 -5.07
N THR A 461 -5.32 31.28 -3.75
CA THR A 461 -4.57 32.37 -3.12
C THR A 461 -3.18 31.93 -2.67
N MET A 462 -2.16 32.30 -3.46
CA MET A 462 -0.75 31.99 -3.18
C MET A 462 -0.25 32.45 -1.80
N SER A 463 -0.77 33.54 -1.24
CA SER A 463 -0.37 34.03 0.10
C SER A 463 -0.89 33.15 1.25
N LEU A 464 -1.86 32.28 0.98
CA LEU A 464 -2.36 31.25 1.90
C LEU A 464 -1.78 29.86 1.58
N GLU A 465 -0.79 29.79 0.69
CA GLU A 465 -0.20 28.54 0.21
C GLU A 465 -1.20 27.57 -0.43
N GLU A 466 -2.29 28.09 -1.01
CA GLU A 466 -3.29 27.28 -1.72
C GLU A 466 -2.72 26.78 -3.06
N GLU A 467 -2.94 25.50 -3.36
CA GLU A 467 -2.54 24.85 -4.61
C GLU A 467 -3.75 24.56 -5.52
N CYS A 468 -4.95 24.55 -4.93
CA CYS A 468 -6.25 24.40 -5.56
C CYS A 468 -7.30 25.08 -4.67
N ASP A 469 -8.44 25.47 -5.25
CA ASP A 469 -9.65 25.85 -4.50
C ASP A 469 -10.86 25.59 -5.41
N ASP A 470 -11.55 24.51 -5.15
CA ASP A 470 -12.68 24.04 -5.94
C ASP A 470 -14.03 24.61 -5.45
N GLY A 471 -13.98 25.55 -4.51
CA GLY A 471 -15.15 26.24 -3.96
C GLY A 471 -15.84 25.46 -2.83
N ASN A 472 -15.21 24.43 -2.28
CA ASN A 472 -15.75 23.67 -1.16
C ASN A 472 -14.66 23.27 -0.13
N LEU A 473 -14.99 22.45 0.87
CA LEU A 473 -14.07 21.98 1.93
C LEU A 473 -14.18 20.47 2.17
N MET A 474 -14.58 19.73 1.15
CA MET A 474 -14.71 18.29 1.15
C MET A 474 -13.34 17.71 0.78
N ASP A 475 -12.88 16.72 1.53
CA ASP A 475 -11.72 15.92 1.09
C ASP A 475 -12.21 14.82 0.13
N GLY A 476 -11.36 14.37 -0.78
CA GLY A 476 -11.59 13.24 -1.69
C GLY A 476 -12.12 13.59 -3.08
N ASP A 477 -12.35 14.87 -3.39
CA ASP A 477 -12.72 15.37 -4.72
C ASP A 477 -11.53 15.95 -5.51
N GLY A 478 -10.32 15.84 -4.96
CA GLY A 478 -9.07 16.28 -5.55
C GLY A 478 -8.51 17.58 -4.96
N CYS A 479 -9.31 18.36 -4.24
CA CYS A 479 -8.84 19.52 -3.49
C CYS A 479 -9.20 19.42 -2.01
N SER A 480 -8.21 19.12 -1.16
CA SER A 480 -8.46 18.94 0.27
C SER A 480 -9.03 20.18 0.95
N ARG A 481 -9.62 20.02 2.14
CA ARG A 481 -10.12 21.12 2.99
C ARG A 481 -9.07 22.18 3.38
N ARG A 482 -7.79 21.92 3.10
CA ARG A 482 -6.66 22.82 3.31
C ARG A 482 -6.20 23.49 2.01
N CYS A 483 -6.96 23.32 0.93
CA CYS A 483 -6.66 23.82 -0.42
C CYS A 483 -5.31 23.32 -0.94
N LYS A 484 -5.03 22.04 -0.64
CA LYS A 484 -3.89 21.28 -1.15
C LYS A 484 -4.39 20.23 -2.14
N LYS A 485 -3.66 20.05 -3.25
CA LYS A 485 -3.99 19.03 -4.23
C LYS A 485 -3.86 17.65 -3.61
N GLU A 486 -4.86 16.81 -3.79
CA GLU A 486 -4.84 15.45 -3.29
C GLU A 486 -4.02 14.54 -4.22
N LYS A 487 -3.45 13.48 -3.66
CA LYS A 487 -2.58 12.56 -4.42
C LYS A 487 -3.38 11.87 -5.52
N GLY A 488 -2.82 11.80 -6.73
CA GLY A 488 -3.47 11.22 -7.91
C GLY A 488 -4.44 12.18 -8.63
N PHE A 489 -4.64 13.39 -8.10
CA PHE A 489 -5.48 14.42 -8.73
C PHE A 489 -4.66 15.56 -9.31
N ASN A 490 -5.12 16.08 -10.44
CA ASN A 490 -4.65 17.35 -10.98
C ASN A 490 -5.80 18.35 -11.01
N CYS A 491 -5.56 19.54 -10.47
CA CYS A 491 -6.54 20.61 -10.41
C CYS A 491 -6.10 21.80 -11.26
N LEU A 492 -7.02 22.32 -12.08
CA LEU A 492 -6.79 23.43 -12.99
C LEU A 492 -7.89 24.49 -12.86
N GLY A 493 -7.49 25.76 -12.99
CA GLY A 493 -8.42 26.89 -13.03
C GLY A 493 -8.87 27.41 -11.67
N GLU A 494 -9.75 28.41 -11.73
CA GLU A 494 -10.38 29.09 -10.59
C GLU A 494 -11.87 29.32 -10.93
N PRO A 495 -12.82 28.63 -10.29
CA PRO A 495 -12.63 27.55 -9.31
C PRO A 495 -11.86 26.37 -9.90
N SER A 496 -11.05 25.72 -9.07
CA SER A 496 -10.27 24.55 -9.44
C SER A 496 -11.18 23.40 -9.82
N LEU A 497 -11.00 22.88 -11.04
CA LEU A 497 -11.61 21.64 -11.48
C LEU A 497 -10.56 20.54 -11.37
N CYS A 498 -10.80 19.61 -10.46
CA CYS A 498 -9.91 18.50 -10.18
C CYS A 498 -10.35 17.24 -10.92
N TYR A 499 -9.39 16.52 -11.50
CA TYR A 499 -9.61 15.23 -12.15
C TYR A 499 -8.48 14.27 -11.76
N VAL A 500 -8.78 12.98 -11.77
CA VAL A 500 -7.79 11.92 -11.56
C VAL A 500 -6.87 11.88 -12.78
N HIS A 501 -5.56 11.93 -12.57
CA HIS A 501 -4.55 11.87 -13.64
C HIS A 501 -3.83 10.52 -13.62
N ASP A 502 -3.41 10.05 -12.43
CA ASP A 502 -2.71 8.78 -12.28
C ASP A 502 -3.66 7.57 -12.51
N GLY A 503 -3.43 6.86 -13.62
CA GLY A 503 -4.17 5.68 -14.05
C GLY A 503 -5.38 5.92 -14.95
N ASP A 504 -5.50 7.10 -15.55
CA ASP A 504 -6.57 7.44 -16.49
C ASP A 504 -6.31 6.98 -17.94
N GLY A 505 -5.09 6.50 -18.23
CA GLY A 505 -4.65 6.02 -19.54
C GLY A 505 -4.21 7.12 -20.51
N VAL A 506 -4.16 8.38 -20.09
CA VAL A 506 -3.71 9.54 -20.88
C VAL A 506 -2.36 9.99 -20.35
N CYS A 507 -1.32 10.04 -21.20
CA CYS A 507 -0.03 10.58 -20.78
C CYS A 507 0.04 12.11 -20.91
N GLU A 508 -0.17 12.81 -19.82
CA GLU A 508 -0.04 14.26 -19.75
C GLU A 508 1.43 14.71 -19.62
N PRO A 509 1.79 15.93 -20.06
CA PRO A 509 3.19 16.36 -20.06
C PRO A 509 3.88 16.34 -18.69
N PHE A 510 3.12 16.58 -17.61
CA PHE A 510 3.64 16.58 -16.24
C PHE A 510 3.76 15.17 -15.65
N GLU A 511 3.05 14.19 -16.21
CA GLU A 511 3.06 12.79 -15.76
C GLU A 511 4.23 12.00 -16.33
N LYS A 512 4.87 12.50 -17.39
CA LYS A 512 5.95 11.83 -18.10
C LYS A 512 7.06 11.29 -17.20
N THR A 513 7.28 11.93 -16.05
CA THR A 513 8.31 11.54 -15.07
C THR A 513 7.76 10.81 -13.85
N SER A 514 6.45 10.85 -13.61
CA SER A 514 5.83 10.37 -12.37
C SER A 514 4.89 9.17 -12.54
N SER A 515 4.17 9.05 -13.66
CA SER A 515 3.27 7.92 -13.94
C SER A 515 3.87 6.99 -15.00
N VAL A 516 4.34 5.82 -14.56
CA VAL A 516 4.74 4.71 -15.47
C VAL A 516 3.49 4.03 -16.05
N LEU A 517 2.35 4.11 -15.35
CA LEU A 517 1.11 3.46 -15.76
C LEU A 517 0.53 4.10 -17.02
N ASP A 518 0.50 5.43 -17.09
CA ASP A 518 -0.09 6.16 -18.22
C ASP A 518 0.95 6.44 -19.30
N CYS A 519 2.08 7.03 -18.93
CA CYS A 519 3.14 7.44 -19.86
C CYS A 519 4.12 6.34 -20.27
N GLY A 520 4.12 5.19 -19.57
CA GLY A 520 5.17 4.20 -19.72
C GLY A 520 6.50 4.67 -19.12
N PRO A 521 7.58 3.90 -19.29
CA PRO A 521 8.87 4.21 -18.69
C PRO A 521 9.48 5.52 -19.19
N HIS A 522 9.79 6.42 -18.26
CA HIS A 522 10.43 7.70 -18.58
C HIS A 522 11.88 7.51 -19.07
N THR A 523 12.18 8.01 -20.27
CA THR A 523 13.56 8.16 -20.78
C THR A 523 14.00 9.63 -20.65
N PRO A 524 15.02 9.96 -19.83
CA PRO A 524 15.51 11.32 -19.69
C PRO A 524 16.03 11.93 -20.99
N ASP A 525 15.90 13.24 -21.14
CA ASP A 525 16.45 13.97 -22.29
C ASP A 525 17.96 13.71 -22.46
N GLY A 526 18.38 13.41 -23.69
CA GLY A 526 19.78 13.06 -23.97
C GLY A 526 20.15 11.60 -23.72
N TYR A 527 19.16 10.72 -23.49
CA TYR A 527 19.31 9.27 -23.42
C TYR A 527 18.36 8.56 -24.38
N VAL A 528 18.70 7.32 -24.75
CA VAL A 528 17.85 6.40 -25.51
C VAL A 528 17.86 5.03 -24.86
N ASP A 529 16.68 4.41 -24.80
CA ASP A 529 16.49 3.06 -24.28
C ASP A 529 16.44 2.06 -25.43
N LEU A 530 17.35 1.09 -25.41
CA LEU A 530 17.44 0.01 -26.40
C LEU A 530 16.74 -1.22 -25.85
N TRP A 531 15.56 -1.53 -26.38
CA TRP A 531 14.79 -2.70 -26.03
C TRP A 531 15.46 -4.00 -26.52
N ALA A 532 15.30 -5.08 -25.76
CA ALA A 532 15.72 -6.41 -26.18
C ALA A 532 15.01 -6.82 -27.47
N VAL A 533 15.77 -7.30 -28.46
CA VAL A 533 15.23 -7.78 -29.75
C VAL A 533 15.14 -9.31 -29.81
N LYS A 534 15.91 -10.00 -28.97
CA LYS A 534 15.89 -11.46 -28.83
C LYS A 534 16.12 -11.83 -27.37
N ALA A 535 15.51 -12.93 -26.95
CA ALA A 535 15.66 -13.47 -25.61
C ALA A 535 15.72 -15.00 -25.65
N TYR A 536 16.49 -15.56 -24.72
CA TYR A 536 16.70 -16.99 -24.53
C TYR A 536 16.62 -17.29 -23.03
N SER A 537 16.05 -18.42 -22.66
CA SER A 537 16.01 -18.83 -21.26
C SER A 537 16.35 -20.31 -21.09
N SER A 538 16.89 -20.63 -19.91
CA SER A 538 17.03 -22.01 -19.38
C SER A 538 15.72 -22.81 -19.41
N HIS A 539 14.59 -22.15 -19.13
CA HIS A 539 13.28 -22.77 -18.92
C HIS A 539 12.24 -22.12 -19.83
N GLN A 540 12.35 -22.37 -21.14
CA GLN A 540 11.45 -21.85 -22.17
C GLN A 540 10.71 -22.97 -22.92
N ASP A 541 9.47 -22.69 -23.28
CA ASP A 541 8.66 -23.49 -24.20
C ASP A 541 7.95 -22.56 -25.19
N ALA A 542 7.94 -22.91 -26.47
CA ALA A 542 7.45 -22.04 -27.52
C ALA A 542 5.93 -21.76 -27.45
N LYS A 543 5.16 -22.57 -26.71
CA LYS A 543 3.70 -22.44 -26.58
C LYS A 543 3.26 -22.04 -25.18
N SER A 544 3.95 -22.48 -24.12
CA SER A 544 3.54 -22.20 -22.74
C SER A 544 4.33 -21.07 -22.06
N CYS A 545 5.62 -20.88 -22.35
CA CYS A 545 6.42 -19.80 -21.77
C CYS A 545 7.53 -19.29 -22.73
N PRO A 546 7.15 -18.61 -23.82
CA PRO A 546 8.13 -18.16 -24.80
C PRO A 546 8.96 -16.99 -24.24
N ALA A 547 10.28 -17.12 -24.20
CA ALA A 547 11.19 -16.06 -23.76
C ALA A 547 11.08 -14.78 -24.62
N SER A 548 10.54 -14.88 -25.85
CA SER A 548 10.28 -13.74 -26.73
C SER A 548 9.31 -12.71 -26.16
N LEU A 549 8.53 -13.04 -25.13
CA LEU A 549 7.65 -12.07 -24.44
C LEU A 549 8.42 -10.93 -23.77
N VAL A 550 9.72 -11.10 -23.52
CA VAL A 550 10.59 -10.06 -22.93
C VAL A 550 11.11 -9.05 -23.97
N THR A 551 10.78 -9.24 -25.25
CA THR A 551 11.28 -8.38 -26.34
C THR A 551 10.33 -7.21 -26.63
N GLY A 552 10.91 -6.05 -26.95
CA GLY A 552 10.16 -4.82 -27.15
C GLY A 552 9.75 -4.10 -25.85
N GLU A 553 8.84 -3.15 -25.99
CA GLU A 553 8.29 -2.39 -24.86
C GLU A 553 7.36 -3.27 -24.00
N PRO A 554 7.34 -3.06 -22.67
CA PRO A 554 6.53 -3.86 -21.76
C PRO A 554 5.04 -3.63 -22.03
N VAL A 555 4.32 -4.73 -22.30
CA VAL A 555 2.85 -4.71 -22.37
C VAL A 555 2.25 -4.64 -20.96
N VAL A 556 2.90 -5.30 -20.00
CA VAL A 556 2.53 -5.24 -18.58
C VAL A 556 3.15 -4.00 -17.95
N LYS A 557 2.30 -3.03 -17.59
CA LYS A 557 2.70 -1.75 -16.99
C LYS A 557 2.72 -1.74 -15.46
N ALA A 558 2.37 -2.85 -14.80
CA ALA A 558 2.33 -2.97 -13.35
C ALA A 558 2.90 -4.32 -12.89
N CYS A 559 3.73 -4.29 -11.84
CA CYS A 559 4.30 -5.49 -11.21
C CYS A 559 3.40 -5.98 -10.08
N LYS A 560 3.25 -7.30 -9.93
CA LYS A 560 2.46 -7.92 -8.85
C LYS A 560 3.33 -8.76 -7.90
N SER A 561 3.25 -8.48 -6.60
CA SER A 561 3.84 -9.30 -5.53
C SER A 561 2.94 -10.49 -5.17
N HIS A 562 3.46 -11.45 -4.40
CA HIS A 562 2.70 -12.56 -3.81
C HIS A 562 1.89 -13.44 -4.78
N LEU A 563 2.40 -13.60 -6.00
CA LEU A 563 1.78 -14.44 -7.03
C LEU A 563 1.96 -15.94 -6.72
N HIS A 564 0.88 -16.58 -6.27
CA HIS A 564 0.82 -18.03 -6.09
C HIS A 564 0.64 -18.79 -7.42
N ASP A 565 -0.24 -18.29 -8.29
CA ASP A 565 -0.47 -18.78 -9.65
C ASP A 565 -0.41 -17.62 -10.63
N VAL A 566 0.23 -17.82 -11.79
CA VAL A 566 0.34 -16.79 -12.83
C VAL A 566 -1.01 -16.64 -13.54
N PRO A 567 -1.70 -15.47 -13.46
CA PRO A 567 -2.95 -15.25 -14.18
C PRO A 567 -2.73 -15.45 -15.68
N LYS A 568 -3.73 -16.05 -16.36
CA LYS A 568 -3.64 -16.34 -17.79
C LYS A 568 -3.33 -15.11 -18.65
N ASP A 569 -3.79 -13.93 -18.22
CA ASP A 569 -3.52 -12.67 -18.94
C ASP A 569 -2.06 -12.21 -18.76
N LEU A 570 -1.46 -12.44 -17.59
CA LEU A 570 -0.05 -12.13 -17.32
C LEU A 570 0.89 -13.11 -18.01
N SER A 571 0.55 -14.40 -18.07
CA SER A 571 1.38 -15.41 -18.76
C SER A 571 1.43 -15.23 -20.27
N LEU A 572 0.46 -14.54 -20.85
CA LEU A 572 0.45 -14.14 -22.26
C LEU A 572 1.23 -12.85 -22.54
N ALA A 573 1.51 -12.04 -21.52
CA ALA A 573 2.09 -10.70 -21.64
C ALA A 573 3.49 -10.55 -21.03
N ALA A 574 3.96 -11.54 -20.27
CA ALA A 574 5.29 -11.56 -19.65
C ALA A 574 5.87 -12.97 -19.60
N TRP A 575 7.19 -13.09 -19.57
CA TRP A 575 7.85 -14.39 -19.45
C TRP A 575 7.93 -14.84 -17.98
N PHE A 576 7.47 -16.06 -17.75
CA PHE A 576 7.67 -16.82 -16.51
C PHE A 576 8.42 -18.12 -16.83
N PRO A 577 9.37 -18.56 -15.98
CA PRO A 577 10.08 -19.82 -16.17
C PRO A 577 9.13 -21.03 -16.21
N CYS A 578 9.18 -21.85 -17.27
CA CYS A 578 8.48 -23.14 -17.26
C CYS A 578 9.16 -24.10 -16.28
N SER A 579 8.62 -24.27 -15.09
CA SER A 579 8.99 -25.38 -14.22
C SER A 579 8.22 -26.64 -14.65
N PRO A 580 8.81 -27.85 -14.62
CA PRO A 580 8.04 -29.07 -14.73
C PRO A 580 7.03 -29.12 -13.57
N SER A 581 5.75 -29.28 -13.90
CA SER A 581 4.65 -29.42 -12.95
C SER A 581 4.96 -30.54 -11.94
N GLN A 582 4.89 -30.24 -10.64
CA GLN A 582 4.94 -31.26 -9.58
C GLN A 582 3.69 -32.17 -9.54
N ASP A 583 2.73 -32.02 -10.46
CA ASP A 583 1.41 -32.67 -10.39
C ASP A 583 1.26 -34.01 -11.12
N ASN A 584 2.33 -34.68 -11.55
CA ASN A 584 2.24 -36.05 -12.08
C ASN A 584 3.41 -36.92 -11.65
N VAL A 585 3.43 -37.37 -10.40
CA VAL A 585 4.21 -38.56 -10.00
C VAL A 585 3.34 -39.47 -9.13
N GLN A 586 2.55 -40.31 -9.80
CA GLN A 586 2.08 -41.58 -9.25
C GLN A 586 3.00 -42.68 -9.78
N ASP A 587 4.23 -42.75 -9.29
CA ASP A 587 5.01 -43.99 -9.34
C ASP A 587 6.02 -44.03 -8.17
N PRO A 588 6.00 -45.02 -7.26
CA PRO A 588 6.79 -44.96 -6.02
C PRO A 588 8.27 -45.38 -6.13
N ASP A 589 8.78 -45.74 -7.32
CA ASP A 589 10.07 -46.44 -7.45
C ASP A 589 11.13 -45.77 -8.35
N GLU A 590 11.02 -44.47 -8.66
CA GLU A 590 12.13 -43.72 -9.26
C GLU A 590 12.88 -42.88 -8.21
N GLU A 591 14.14 -43.23 -7.99
CA GLU A 591 15.10 -42.48 -7.17
C GLU A 591 15.11 -41.00 -7.57
N LYS A 592 14.97 -40.14 -6.56
CA LYS A 592 15.14 -38.68 -6.68
C LYS A 592 16.44 -38.36 -7.39
N VAL A 593 16.36 -37.94 -8.65
CA VAL A 593 17.42 -37.15 -9.27
C VAL A 593 17.23 -35.72 -8.73
N PRO A 594 18.14 -35.20 -7.89
CA PRO A 594 18.07 -33.79 -7.50
C PRO A 594 18.20 -32.92 -8.75
N LEU A 595 17.45 -31.82 -8.81
CA LEU A 595 17.62 -30.80 -9.84
C LEU A 595 19.12 -30.55 -10.07
N GLY A 596 19.56 -30.72 -11.32
CA GLY A 596 20.91 -30.37 -11.73
C GLY A 596 21.21 -28.90 -11.43
N GLU A 597 22.48 -28.59 -11.25
CA GLU A 597 23.07 -27.31 -10.84
C GLU A 597 22.79 -26.08 -11.78
N GLU A 598 21.78 -26.11 -12.64
CA GLU A 598 21.49 -25.02 -13.57
C GLU A 598 20.34 -24.14 -13.05
N GLY A 599 20.71 -23.01 -12.42
CA GLY A 599 19.77 -21.99 -11.96
C GLY A 599 18.94 -21.37 -13.10
N VAL A 600 17.81 -20.72 -12.74
CA VAL A 600 16.90 -20.09 -13.70
C VAL A 600 17.54 -18.83 -14.29
N TRP A 601 17.98 -18.91 -15.54
CA TRP A 601 18.58 -17.77 -16.25
C TRP A 601 17.78 -17.33 -17.48
N LEU A 602 17.86 -16.03 -17.77
CA LEU A 602 17.32 -15.34 -18.95
C LEU A 602 18.43 -14.49 -19.60
N LYS A 603 18.70 -14.72 -20.87
CA LYS A 603 19.66 -13.96 -21.68
C LYS A 603 18.92 -13.14 -22.73
N VAL A 604 19.13 -11.83 -22.74
CA VAL A 604 18.56 -10.91 -23.74
C VAL A 604 19.64 -10.29 -24.61
N CYS A 605 19.32 -10.05 -25.88
CA CYS A 605 20.22 -9.44 -26.85
C CYS A 605 19.61 -8.14 -27.40
N PHE A 606 20.46 -7.15 -27.63
CA PHE A 606 20.07 -5.83 -28.15
C PHE A 606 20.41 -5.70 -29.64
N GLU A 607 19.75 -4.77 -30.34
CA GLU A 607 19.94 -4.55 -31.78
C GLU A 607 21.40 -4.23 -32.15
N ARG A 608 22.08 -3.46 -31.29
CA ARG A 608 23.46 -3.02 -31.45
C ARG A 608 24.18 -2.98 -30.10
N ALA A 609 25.49 -3.14 -30.12
CA ALA A 609 26.31 -2.92 -28.94
C ALA A 609 26.40 -1.42 -28.65
N VAL A 610 26.25 -1.02 -27.38
CA VAL A 610 26.41 0.37 -26.95
C VAL A 610 27.13 0.45 -25.61
N VAL A 611 27.53 1.65 -25.20
CA VAL A 611 28.02 1.90 -23.84
C VAL A 611 26.82 2.15 -22.92
N PRO A 612 26.43 1.19 -22.06
CA PRO A 612 25.29 1.37 -21.17
C PRO A 612 25.60 2.36 -20.05
N THR A 613 24.63 3.19 -19.71
CA THR A 613 24.62 3.95 -18.45
C THR A 613 23.74 3.27 -17.39
N ALA A 614 22.70 2.55 -17.82
CA ALA A 614 21.88 1.74 -16.94
C ALA A 614 21.26 0.55 -17.70
N LEU A 615 20.93 -0.52 -16.96
CA LEU A 615 20.07 -1.61 -17.40
C LEU A 615 18.71 -1.50 -16.71
N LEU A 616 17.63 -1.58 -17.47
CA LEU A 616 16.25 -1.49 -17.00
C LEU A 616 15.61 -2.87 -17.10
N VAL A 617 15.10 -3.39 -15.99
CA VAL A 617 14.40 -4.68 -15.94
C VAL A 617 12.96 -4.44 -15.49
N PHE A 618 12.01 -4.73 -16.37
CA PHE A 618 10.58 -4.59 -16.10
C PHE A 618 10.05 -5.92 -15.59
N LEU A 619 9.64 -5.94 -14.33
CA LEU A 619 9.11 -7.12 -13.67
C LEU A 619 7.59 -7.19 -13.83
N ALA A 620 7.08 -8.37 -14.16
CA ALA A 620 5.66 -8.67 -14.03
C ALA A 620 5.34 -9.24 -12.64
N SER A 621 6.30 -9.92 -12.03
CA SER A 621 6.24 -10.36 -10.63
C SER A 621 7.64 -10.40 -10.02
N ASP A 622 7.75 -10.02 -8.75
CA ASP A 622 8.98 -10.13 -7.97
C ASP A 622 9.22 -11.53 -7.41
N GLY A 623 8.26 -12.45 -7.57
CA GLY A 623 8.35 -13.86 -7.16
C GLY A 623 8.31 -14.08 -5.64
N THR A 624 7.82 -13.10 -4.89
CA THR A 624 7.64 -13.20 -3.43
C THR A 624 6.54 -14.20 -3.07
N VAL A 625 6.74 -14.97 -1.99
CA VAL A 625 5.77 -15.96 -1.49
C VAL A 625 5.52 -15.69 0.00
N PRO A 626 4.26 -15.62 0.47
CA PRO A 626 3.92 -15.24 1.85
C PRO A 626 4.64 -16.07 2.93
N SER A 627 4.99 -17.33 2.65
CA SER A 627 5.63 -18.22 3.61
C SER A 627 7.15 -18.04 3.77
N ASN A 628 7.82 -17.25 2.92
CA ASN A 628 9.27 -17.16 2.88
C ASN A 628 9.78 -15.75 3.21
N LYS A 629 10.54 -15.61 4.31
CA LYS A 629 11.12 -14.32 4.75
C LYS A 629 12.26 -13.80 3.86
N ARG A 630 12.69 -14.54 2.82
CA ARG A 630 13.75 -14.10 1.89
C ARG A 630 13.17 -13.60 0.58
N LYS A 631 13.43 -12.34 0.25
CA LYS A 631 13.11 -11.74 -1.06
C LYS A 631 13.93 -12.41 -2.17
N PRO A 632 13.33 -12.72 -3.34
CA PRO A 632 14.05 -13.20 -4.50
C PRO A 632 15.12 -12.21 -4.97
N ARG A 633 16.16 -12.74 -5.61
CA ARG A 633 17.32 -11.96 -6.07
C ARG A 633 17.61 -12.24 -7.53
N VAL A 634 18.12 -11.23 -8.22
CA VAL A 634 18.65 -11.35 -9.58
C VAL A 634 20.13 -11.00 -9.59
N THR A 635 20.94 -11.86 -10.21
CA THR A 635 22.35 -11.56 -10.52
C THR A 635 22.46 -11.18 -11.98
N VAL A 636 23.07 -10.03 -12.27
CA VAL A 636 23.09 -9.45 -13.61
C VAL A 636 24.51 -9.38 -14.15
N GLN A 637 24.69 -9.88 -15.37
CA GLN A 637 25.94 -9.81 -16.12
C GLN A 637 25.70 -9.21 -17.50
N LEU A 638 26.50 -8.23 -17.88
CA LEU A 638 26.56 -7.70 -19.24
C LEU A 638 27.63 -8.43 -20.04
N SER A 639 27.43 -8.57 -21.33
CA SER A 639 28.36 -9.26 -22.22
C SER A 639 28.62 -8.42 -23.47
N ASN A 640 29.89 -8.31 -23.85
CA ASN A 640 30.31 -7.58 -25.05
C ASN A 640 30.19 -8.45 -26.32
N VAL A 641 30.45 -7.88 -27.49
CA VAL A 641 30.41 -8.55 -28.81
C VAL A 641 31.35 -9.77 -28.87
N ASP A 642 32.47 -9.72 -28.14
CA ASP A 642 33.45 -10.82 -28.05
C ASP A 642 33.08 -11.90 -27.01
N GLY A 643 31.92 -11.78 -26.34
CA GLY A 643 31.45 -12.72 -25.33
C GLY A 643 32.09 -12.59 -23.95
N LEU A 644 32.82 -11.50 -23.69
CA LEU A 644 33.40 -11.21 -22.39
C LEU A 644 32.33 -10.68 -21.42
N ASN A 645 32.18 -11.31 -20.26
CA ASN A 645 31.14 -10.99 -19.28
C ASN A 645 31.65 -10.04 -18.19
N HIS A 646 30.86 -9.02 -17.88
CA HIS A 646 31.05 -8.06 -16.78
C HIS A 646 29.86 -8.14 -15.82
N SER A 647 30.13 -8.45 -14.55
CA SER A 647 29.07 -8.60 -13.53
C SER A 647 28.69 -7.27 -12.92
N LEU A 648 27.41 -6.91 -12.96
CA LEU A 648 26.88 -5.70 -12.29
C LEU A 648 26.57 -5.94 -10.81
N GLY A 649 26.44 -7.20 -10.39
CA GLY A 649 26.16 -7.59 -9.01
C GLY A 649 24.80 -8.28 -8.85
N THR A 650 24.37 -8.43 -7.60
CA THR A 650 23.14 -9.13 -7.24
C THR A 650 22.19 -8.18 -6.52
N TYR A 651 20.99 -8.02 -7.07
CA TYR A 651 19.95 -7.10 -6.62
C TYR A 651 18.77 -7.88 -6.03
N GLU A 652 18.14 -7.32 -5.00
CA GLU A 652 16.87 -7.85 -4.48
C GLU A 652 15.73 -7.39 -5.38
N LEU A 653 14.76 -8.28 -5.62
CA LEU A 653 13.60 -7.98 -6.45
C LEU A 653 12.43 -7.54 -5.57
N SER A 654 11.78 -6.46 -5.98
CA SER A 654 10.53 -5.99 -5.38
C SER A 654 9.70 -5.24 -6.41
N CYS A 655 8.39 -5.48 -6.42
CA CYS A 655 7.48 -4.71 -7.27
C CYS A 655 7.39 -3.23 -6.89
N GLN A 656 7.81 -2.83 -5.68
CA GLN A 656 7.94 -1.43 -5.29
C GLN A 656 9.05 -0.70 -6.08
N GLN A 657 10.05 -1.44 -6.57
CA GLN A 657 11.14 -0.92 -7.39
C GLN A 657 10.89 -1.20 -8.89
N TYR A 658 9.69 -0.93 -9.38
CA TYR A 658 9.32 -1.12 -10.78
C TYR A 658 9.45 0.19 -11.59
N PRO A 659 10.23 0.23 -12.68
CA PRO A 659 11.18 -0.79 -13.15
C PRO A 659 12.46 -0.83 -12.32
N LEU A 660 13.12 -1.99 -12.27
CA LEU A 660 14.42 -2.13 -11.61
C LEU A 660 15.49 -1.45 -12.47
N VAL A 661 16.03 -0.32 -11.98
CA VAL A 661 17.08 0.45 -12.65
C VAL A 661 18.44 0.13 -12.06
N ILE A 662 19.30 -0.52 -12.85
CA ILE A 662 20.66 -0.89 -12.46
C ILE A 662 21.65 0.04 -13.15
N ASN A 663 22.26 0.95 -12.39
CA ASN A 663 23.27 1.87 -12.90
C ASN A 663 24.57 1.12 -13.24
N VAL A 664 25.12 1.38 -14.43
CA VAL A 664 26.40 0.80 -14.87
C VAL A 664 27.51 1.83 -14.67
N THR A 665 28.48 1.50 -13.81
CA THR A 665 29.65 2.35 -13.57
C THR A 665 30.84 1.82 -14.36
N HIS A 666 31.52 2.70 -15.11
CA HIS A 666 32.68 2.33 -15.92
C HIS A 666 33.97 2.76 -15.23
N SER A 667 34.89 1.81 -15.00
CA SER A 667 36.25 2.12 -14.57
C SER A 667 37.13 2.50 -15.77
N GLN A 668 38.16 3.32 -15.56
CA GLN A 668 38.99 3.87 -16.64
C GLN A 668 39.82 2.80 -17.40
N GLU A 669 39.95 1.58 -16.83
CA GLU A 669 40.75 0.46 -17.35
C GLU A 669 39.93 -0.75 -17.86
N ASP A 670 38.60 -0.66 -17.99
CA ASP A 670 37.79 -1.81 -18.42
C ASP A 670 37.77 -2.03 -19.95
N PRO A 671 38.16 -3.23 -20.45
CA PRO A 671 38.11 -3.59 -21.88
C PRO A 671 36.68 -3.87 -22.40
N SER A 672 35.66 -3.87 -21.54
CA SER A 672 34.26 -4.22 -21.85
C SER A 672 33.30 -3.02 -21.77
N ARG A 673 33.66 -1.87 -22.34
CA ARG A 673 32.78 -0.68 -22.34
C ARG A 673 31.47 -0.88 -23.10
N TRP A 674 31.46 -1.79 -24.06
CA TRP A 674 30.33 -2.03 -24.94
C TRP A 674 29.56 -3.27 -24.47
N ALA A 675 28.24 -3.17 -24.40
CA ALA A 675 27.35 -4.26 -24.04
C ALA A 675 26.45 -4.59 -25.23
N ALA A 676 26.43 -5.87 -25.61
CA ALA A 676 25.62 -6.43 -26.70
C ALA A 676 24.50 -7.35 -26.20
N SER A 677 24.69 -7.98 -25.03
CA SER A 677 23.67 -8.79 -24.37
C SER A 677 23.75 -8.70 -22.85
N ALA A 678 22.64 -9.01 -22.17
CA ALA A 678 22.56 -9.11 -20.71
C ALA A 678 22.09 -10.52 -20.30
N LEU A 679 22.70 -11.08 -19.27
CA LEU A 679 22.35 -12.35 -18.65
C LEU A 679 21.84 -12.07 -17.24
N LEU A 680 20.61 -12.48 -16.97
CA LEU A 680 19.92 -12.34 -15.69
C LEU A 680 19.76 -13.74 -15.09
N ASN A 681 20.27 -13.95 -13.89
CA ASN A 681 20.15 -15.22 -13.16
C ASN A 681 19.28 -15.00 -11.92
N PHE A 682 18.16 -15.71 -11.84
CA PHE A 682 17.13 -15.54 -10.83
C PHE A 682 17.23 -16.62 -9.76
N SER A 683 17.01 -16.23 -8.51
CA SER A 683 16.99 -17.16 -7.38
C SER A 683 15.67 -17.91 -7.19
N SER A 684 14.62 -17.57 -7.96
CA SER A 684 13.27 -18.13 -7.85
C SER A 684 12.66 -18.31 -9.25
N SER A 685 11.92 -19.40 -9.43
CA SER A 685 11.16 -19.69 -10.66
C SER A 685 9.84 -18.92 -10.75
N LEU A 686 9.44 -18.20 -9.69
CA LEU A 686 8.21 -17.41 -9.63
C LEU A 686 8.41 -15.96 -10.12
N VAL A 687 9.64 -15.57 -10.46
CA VAL A 687 9.94 -14.24 -10.99
C VAL A 687 9.41 -14.13 -12.43
N GLY A 688 8.60 -13.11 -12.69
CA GLY A 688 8.08 -12.78 -14.01
C GLY A 688 8.78 -11.57 -14.60
N VAL A 689 9.22 -11.64 -15.86
CA VAL A 689 9.87 -10.52 -16.56
C VAL A 689 9.04 -10.08 -17.75
N ALA A 690 8.64 -8.81 -17.77
CA ALA A 690 7.85 -8.21 -18.85
C ALA A 690 8.73 -7.69 -20.00
N ALA A 691 9.84 -7.02 -19.69
CA ALA A 691 10.75 -6.47 -20.70
C ALA A 691 12.14 -6.18 -20.11
N VAL A 692 13.15 -6.06 -20.98
CA VAL A 692 14.49 -5.59 -20.59
C VAL A 692 14.98 -4.55 -21.61
N ALA A 693 15.49 -3.43 -21.11
CA ALA A 693 16.07 -2.37 -21.93
C ALA A 693 17.44 -1.93 -21.42
N LEU A 694 18.27 -1.42 -22.33
CA LEU A 694 19.59 -0.90 -22.04
C LEU A 694 19.67 0.59 -22.38
N ARG A 695 19.89 1.41 -21.36
CA ARG A 695 19.93 2.88 -21.49
C ARG A 695 21.32 3.34 -21.89
N THR A 696 21.42 4.21 -22.88
CA THR A 696 22.67 4.82 -23.33
C THR A 696 22.50 6.30 -23.64
N SER A 697 23.58 7.07 -23.64
CA SER A 697 23.53 8.50 -23.95
C SER A 697 23.26 8.73 -25.45
N ALA A 698 22.30 9.60 -25.74
CA ALA A 698 22.01 10.12 -27.05
C ALA A 698 23.03 11.21 -27.43
N GLN A 699 24.29 10.84 -27.68
CA GLN A 699 25.26 11.81 -28.20
C GLN A 699 25.10 12.01 -29.71
N PRO A 700 24.95 13.26 -30.19
CA PRO A 700 25.21 13.60 -31.58
C PRO A 700 26.73 13.77 -31.76
N GLY A 701 27.39 12.79 -32.40
CA GLY A 701 28.75 12.97 -32.94
C GLY A 701 29.93 12.33 -32.20
N SER A 702 29.72 11.36 -31.30
CA SER A 702 30.81 10.50 -30.82
C SER A 702 31.08 9.39 -31.85
N SER A 703 32.27 9.41 -32.45
CA SER A 703 32.84 8.42 -33.38
C SER A 703 32.19 7.04 -33.31
N ASP A 704 31.26 6.87 -34.22
CA ASP A 704 30.47 5.69 -34.49
C ASP A 704 31.36 4.63 -35.18
N PRO A 705 31.57 3.42 -34.64
CA PRO A 705 32.08 2.32 -35.45
C PRO A 705 31.03 1.80 -36.43
N SER A 706 29.80 2.33 -36.42
CA SER A 706 28.64 1.80 -37.15
C SER A 706 27.95 2.75 -38.14
N THR A 707 28.52 3.91 -38.48
CA THR A 707 28.16 4.58 -39.75
C THR A 707 29.17 4.17 -40.81
N CYS A 708 28.68 3.51 -41.85
CA CYS A 708 29.36 3.33 -43.13
C CYS A 708 29.90 4.70 -43.61
N LEU A 709 31.16 5.01 -43.26
CA LEU A 709 31.88 6.14 -43.82
C LEU A 709 32.19 5.80 -45.28
N LEU A 710 31.48 6.49 -46.16
CA LEU A 710 31.86 6.68 -47.56
C LEU A 710 33.32 7.14 -47.62
N GLN A 711 34.19 6.29 -48.16
CA GLN A 711 35.45 6.77 -48.71
C GLN A 711 35.30 6.85 -50.23
N HIS A 712 35.08 8.07 -50.69
CA HIS A 712 35.17 8.42 -52.09
C HIS A 712 36.66 8.39 -52.48
N GLU A 713 37.06 7.51 -53.41
CA GLU A 713 37.58 7.93 -54.72
C GLU A 713 37.87 6.76 -55.68
N GLU A 714 37.36 6.97 -56.90
CA GLU A 714 37.78 6.48 -58.22
C GLU A 714 37.86 4.98 -58.55
N GLY A 715 36.92 4.54 -59.40
CA GLY A 715 37.11 3.41 -60.32
C GLY A 715 36.03 2.33 -60.26
N HIS A 716 35.10 2.34 -61.22
CA HIS A 716 34.24 1.23 -61.65
C HIS A 716 33.50 0.38 -60.58
N GLY A 717 32.29 0.82 -60.23
CA GLY A 717 31.10 0.00 -60.47
C GLY A 717 30.78 -1.19 -59.56
N HIS A 718 31.18 -1.25 -58.29
CA HIS A 718 30.58 -2.18 -57.30
C HIS A 718 30.57 -1.55 -55.89
N GLN A 719 29.41 -1.15 -55.37
CA GLN A 719 29.26 -0.70 -53.98
C GLN A 719 29.26 -1.90 -53.02
N ARG A 720 30.21 -1.96 -52.08
CA ARG A 720 30.27 -2.98 -51.03
C ARG A 720 29.65 -2.42 -49.74
N TYR A 721 28.71 -3.17 -49.15
CA TYR A 721 28.15 -2.92 -47.82
C TYR A 721 28.64 -4.00 -46.86
N SER A 722 29.05 -3.63 -45.64
CA SER A 722 29.52 -4.56 -44.61
C SER A 722 28.40 -4.84 -43.59
N CYS A 723 28.10 -6.10 -43.32
CA CYS A 723 27.16 -6.50 -42.27
C CYS A 723 27.85 -6.51 -40.90
N VAL A 724 27.18 -6.01 -39.86
CA VAL A 724 27.65 -6.05 -38.46
C VAL A 724 27.43 -7.46 -37.90
N TYR A 725 28.43 -7.98 -37.18
CA TYR A 725 28.33 -9.22 -36.40
C TYR A 725 27.37 -9.01 -35.22
N GLY A 726 26.18 -9.62 -35.27
CA GLY A 726 25.27 -9.70 -34.12
C GLY A 726 25.69 -10.85 -33.20
N ALA A 727 25.94 -10.57 -31.92
CA ALA A 727 26.41 -11.53 -30.92
C ALA A 727 25.47 -12.73 -30.64
N CYS A 728 24.24 -12.74 -31.22
CA CYS A 728 23.24 -13.80 -31.07
C CYS A 728 22.75 -14.35 -32.43
N VAL A 729 23.61 -14.35 -33.46
CA VAL A 729 23.34 -14.98 -34.76
C VAL A 729 24.32 -16.13 -34.96
N GLU A 730 23.81 -17.32 -35.29
CA GLU A 730 24.66 -18.44 -35.72
C GLU A 730 25.53 -18.00 -36.90
N SER A 731 26.81 -18.37 -36.83
CA SER A 731 27.82 -18.06 -37.85
C SER A 731 27.30 -18.34 -39.27
N GLY A 732 27.13 -17.30 -40.08
CA GLY A 732 26.98 -17.43 -41.54
C GLY A 732 25.64 -17.07 -42.17
N SER A 733 24.71 -16.39 -41.48
CA SER A 733 23.45 -15.96 -42.09
C SER A 733 23.20 -14.45 -41.95
N CYS A 734 23.17 -13.73 -43.07
CA CYS A 734 22.62 -12.39 -43.13
C CYS A 734 21.12 -12.43 -42.80
N ILE A 735 20.66 -11.52 -41.93
CA ILE A 735 19.24 -11.38 -41.62
C ILE A 735 18.50 -11.07 -42.93
N ARG A 736 17.50 -11.89 -43.27
CA ARG A 736 16.63 -11.60 -44.41
C ARG A 736 15.88 -10.30 -44.13
N PRO A 737 15.90 -9.31 -45.02
CA PRO A 737 15.20 -8.05 -44.81
C PRO A 737 13.70 -8.32 -44.67
N LEU A 738 13.11 -7.86 -43.57
CA LEU A 738 11.67 -7.88 -43.34
C LEU A 738 11.02 -6.83 -44.26
N LEU A 739 10.32 -7.30 -45.29
CA LEU A 739 9.60 -6.46 -46.25
C LEU A 739 8.10 -6.68 -46.08
N ALA A 740 7.38 -5.65 -45.66
CA ALA A 740 5.92 -5.66 -45.68
C ALA A 740 5.40 -5.60 -47.13
N HIS A 741 4.35 -6.36 -47.45
CA HIS A 741 3.67 -6.36 -48.77
C HIS A 741 4.55 -6.79 -49.97
N ALA A 742 5.45 -7.76 -49.76
CA ALA A 742 6.21 -8.41 -50.82
C ALA A 742 5.54 -9.72 -51.26
N ALA A 743 5.29 -9.88 -52.57
CA ALA A 743 4.71 -11.08 -53.16
C ALA A 743 5.73 -12.24 -53.18
N THR A 744 7.01 -11.96 -53.45
CA THR A 744 8.10 -12.93 -53.31
C THR A 744 9.43 -12.22 -52.98
N LEU A 745 10.21 -12.80 -52.07
CA LEU A 745 11.60 -12.41 -51.77
C LEU A 745 12.48 -13.66 -51.96
N ASN A 746 13.34 -13.66 -52.97
CA ASN A 746 14.20 -14.79 -53.27
C ASN A 746 15.66 -14.33 -53.28
N CYS A 747 16.45 -14.81 -52.33
CA CYS A 747 17.84 -14.40 -52.18
C CYS A 747 18.78 -15.58 -52.45
N THR A 748 19.72 -15.39 -53.37
CA THR A 748 20.75 -16.36 -53.75
C THR A 748 22.13 -15.86 -53.32
N SER A 749 22.95 -16.75 -52.77
CA SER A 749 24.29 -16.46 -52.27
C SER A 749 25.29 -17.30 -53.04
N ASP A 750 26.17 -16.67 -53.81
CA ASP A 750 27.27 -17.36 -54.51
C ASP A 750 28.58 -17.35 -53.69
N ASP A 751 28.68 -16.54 -52.63
CA ASP A 751 29.83 -16.44 -51.71
C ASP A 751 29.35 -16.05 -50.29
N PRO A 752 29.99 -16.50 -49.18
CA PRO A 752 29.65 -16.09 -47.81
C PRO A 752 29.66 -14.58 -47.53
N ARG A 753 30.20 -13.74 -48.43
CA ARG A 753 30.14 -12.27 -48.31
C ARG A 753 29.24 -11.58 -49.33
N TYR A 754 28.52 -12.32 -50.16
CA TYR A 754 27.73 -11.75 -51.25
C TYR A 754 26.37 -12.42 -51.39
N MET A 755 25.30 -11.63 -51.24
CA MET A 755 23.93 -12.08 -51.38
C MET A 755 23.19 -11.18 -52.39
N VAL A 756 22.56 -11.80 -53.38
CA VAL A 756 21.68 -11.13 -54.35
C VAL A 756 20.24 -11.47 -54.01
N CYS A 757 19.40 -10.46 -53.80
CA CYS A 757 17.98 -10.65 -53.50
C CYS A 757 17.10 -10.10 -54.62
N THR A 758 16.21 -10.95 -55.13
CA THR A 758 15.15 -10.59 -56.08
C THR A 758 13.86 -10.36 -55.30
N VAL A 759 13.25 -9.18 -55.44
CA VAL A 759 12.02 -8.80 -54.74
C VAL A 759 10.91 -8.52 -55.75
N ALA A 760 9.75 -9.17 -55.59
CA ALA A 760 8.52 -8.82 -56.28
C ALA A 760 7.52 -8.23 -55.28
N CYS A 761 7.04 -7.02 -55.54
CA CYS A 761 6.00 -6.38 -54.72
C CYS A 761 4.61 -6.90 -55.08
N GLU A 762 3.69 -6.90 -54.11
CA GLU A 762 2.28 -7.12 -54.38
C GLU A 762 1.70 -6.02 -55.29
N LYS A 763 0.65 -6.36 -56.04
CA LYS A 763 0.07 -5.48 -57.06
C LYS A 763 -0.47 -4.19 -56.42
N GLY A 764 0.19 -3.06 -56.69
CA GLY A 764 -0.14 -1.75 -56.10
C GLY A 764 0.98 -1.13 -55.25
N PHE A 765 2.03 -1.90 -54.92
CA PHE A 765 3.17 -1.46 -54.10
C PHE A 765 4.46 -1.31 -54.95
N VAL A 766 5.36 -0.40 -54.53
CA VAL A 766 6.64 -0.09 -55.23
C VAL A 766 7.78 -0.02 -54.22
N LEU A 767 8.96 -0.57 -54.57
CA LEU A 767 10.18 -0.48 -53.77
C LEU A 767 10.78 0.94 -53.76
N ARG A 768 11.04 1.45 -52.55
CA ARG A 768 11.79 2.68 -52.31
C ARG A 768 13.01 2.39 -51.44
N SER A 769 14.16 2.94 -51.83
CA SER A 769 15.34 3.00 -50.95
C SER A 769 15.19 4.14 -49.94
N SER A 770 15.87 4.05 -48.78
CA SER A 770 15.88 5.08 -47.72
C SER A 770 16.37 6.46 -48.21
N ASN A 771 17.07 6.51 -49.36
CA ASN A 771 17.48 7.75 -50.02
C ASN A 771 16.42 8.31 -51.01
N GLY A 772 15.17 7.84 -50.95
CA GLY A 772 14.03 8.43 -51.67
C GLY A 772 13.94 8.13 -53.17
N LYS A 773 14.87 7.35 -53.75
CA LYS A 773 14.77 6.91 -55.16
C LYS A 773 13.83 5.71 -55.28
N SER A 774 12.77 5.85 -56.10
CA SER A 774 11.92 4.71 -56.50
C SER A 774 12.66 3.86 -57.54
N LEU A 775 12.76 2.56 -57.29
CA LEU A 775 13.29 1.61 -58.26
C LEU A 775 12.14 1.22 -59.20
N GLY A 776 12.19 1.66 -60.46
CA GLY A 776 11.14 1.37 -61.45
C GLY A 776 11.21 -0.07 -61.98
N PRO A 777 10.10 -0.65 -62.49
CA PRO A 777 10.08 -2.02 -62.94
C PRO A 777 10.68 -2.16 -64.35
N LYS A 778 11.97 -2.52 -64.41
CA LYS A 778 12.67 -3.41 -65.36
C LYS A 778 14.11 -2.93 -65.58
N GLN A 779 15.03 -3.46 -64.77
CA GLN A 779 16.22 -4.20 -65.23
C GLN A 779 16.70 -5.11 -64.11
#